data_AF-A0ABC8IZX8-F1
#
_entry.id   AF-A0ABC8IZX8-F1
#
_cell.length_a   1.000
_cell.length_b   1.000
_cell.length_c   1.000
_cell.angle_alpha   90.00
_cell.angle_beta   90.00
_cell.angle_gamma   90.00
#
_symmetry.space_group_name_H-M   'P 1'
#
loop_
_entity.id
_entity.type
_entity.pdbx_description
1 polymer ?
#
loop_
_entity_poly.entity_id
_entity_poly.type
_entity_poly.pdbx_seq_one_letter_code
_entity_poly.pdbx_strand_id
1 'polypeptide(L)'
;MLGGVSEVALTSDQLGDGADKEETYTINIQDEDNMKSMQQPRRKRSSTSYTISAMRATKTHLIDRIQGRYYTNFEANGAENVKRRLKRRSRMTKKTYHVEVETRWEGDILGKTSAGEPLYRQAFVGGELVAVGGAVLLEVAETSVIYFVEYMFETSDHFKMLHGRQLQKGSETVLGNAANERELFLTNACMTVQLKDVKGKVSFEIRSRPWGHQYRKENNAANKLDRERAQERRAQNLETEYFCKCLYSSERGGFFSLPLNDMGLGSGFCSSCKIREEGEERKRAKLSKSGFVYNGVDYCMGDFVYVDPRFIYGPEKKEDKENVKSRNKKGSTPKKEDEKKIKPGRDTGLKKAFVVCQLLDVVVSKVPSRYDLFEVNVRRFYRPEDISSKKSYRSDIQEVYYSQKAHLIPPGGIEGKCEVRRKHDMPLRNDYLILGNIFFCELFYHNGSLHQFSTGKKKKKKKKKKFSTLKDDTLLRKLKGKGIEGETDSDEVPKEMRLATLDIFAGCGGLSKGLEQSGVSETKWAIEFEEQAGQAFKQNHPESTVFVNNCNVLLRAIMEKCGDEDECLSTTEANELAAKLDEEQKRALPLPGQVDFISGGPPCQGFSGMNRFQDGYWSQVQREMILAFLSFADYFRPKYFLLENVRTFVSFNEGQTFKLTLASLLEMGYQVRFGVLEAGAYGVSQSRKRAFIWAAAPEEVLPEWPQPMHVFGGPELNIKLSKKSHYAAVPSTRYGAPFRSVTVEDTIRDLPPIENGESNTNREYGADPVSWFQKKIRGNMIVLTDHICKEMDEKNLIRCKKIPKKPGADWRALKNRKIKLANGKIVDMIPAFLRKKAKKWKGQFGRVDWEGNFATSITDPQPMGMVGMCFHPEQDRILSVRECARSQGFPDSYEFVGRVVDKHKQIGNAVPPPLAFALGRTLKEAVLLKKPLQQ
;
A
#
# COMPACT_ATOMS: atom_id res chain seq x y z
N MET A 1 -65.47 14.77 23.99
CA MET A 1 -66.31 14.26 25.10
C MET A 1 -65.49 13.21 25.84
N LEU A 2 -65.47 13.05 27.16
CA LEU A 2 -65.64 13.94 28.34
C LEU A 2 -65.70 13.00 29.59
N GLY A 3 -65.18 13.42 30.75
CA GLY A 3 -65.08 12.61 31.99
C GLY A 3 -63.92 11.60 31.99
N GLY A 4 -63.33 11.16 33.11
CA GLY A 4 -63.44 11.47 34.57
C GLY A 4 -62.40 10.57 35.31
N VAL A 5 -61.70 10.92 36.41
CA VAL A 5 -62.17 11.33 37.77
C VAL A 5 -63.11 10.24 38.34
N SER A 6 -62.92 9.58 39.51
CA SER A 6 -62.09 9.77 40.74
C SER A 6 -62.01 8.43 41.56
N GLU A 7 -61.31 8.19 42.69
CA GLU A 7 -60.09 8.70 43.39
C GLU A 7 -59.66 7.75 44.57
N VAL A 8 -58.49 8.03 45.20
CA VAL A 8 -58.08 7.81 46.63
C VAL A 8 -58.34 6.48 47.38
N ALA A 9 -57.27 5.90 47.96
CA ALA A 9 -57.22 5.44 49.37
C ALA A 9 -55.77 5.19 49.86
N LEU A 10 -55.45 5.55 51.12
CA LEU A 10 -54.17 5.29 51.81
C LEU A 10 -54.43 5.05 53.31
N THR A 11 -53.80 4.03 53.90
CA THR A 11 -53.69 3.87 55.37
C THR A 11 -52.43 3.07 55.76
N SER A 12 -51.61 3.64 56.66
CA SER A 12 -51.03 3.02 57.88
C SER A 12 -50.20 1.70 57.80
N ASP A 13 -49.09 1.50 58.53
CA ASP A 13 -48.42 2.38 59.50
C ASP A 13 -47.01 1.88 59.94
N GLN A 14 -46.37 2.69 60.81
CA GLN A 14 -45.40 2.35 61.87
C GLN A 14 -43.91 2.09 61.54
N LEU A 15 -43.11 2.32 62.59
CA LEU A 15 -41.65 2.45 62.67
C LEU A 15 -41.11 1.57 63.82
N GLY A 16 -39.79 1.34 63.88
CA GLY A 16 -39.11 0.75 65.03
C GLY A 16 -37.59 0.97 65.01
N ASP A 17 -37.03 1.47 66.11
CA ASP A 17 -35.60 1.80 66.30
C ASP A 17 -34.71 0.59 66.65
N GLY A 18 -33.37 0.75 66.66
CA GLY A 18 -32.47 -0.41 66.85
C GLY A 18 -30.99 -0.27 67.27
N ALA A 19 -30.44 0.93 67.57
CA ALA A 19 -29.16 1.17 68.29
C ALA A 19 -27.79 0.61 67.76
N ASP A 20 -26.71 1.28 68.18
CA ASP A 20 -25.30 1.04 67.78
C ASP A 20 -24.56 -0.08 68.55
N LYS A 21 -23.45 -0.58 67.98
CA LYS A 21 -22.14 -0.65 68.68
C LYS A 21 -20.91 -0.88 67.77
N GLU A 22 -19.73 -0.79 68.38
CA GLU A 22 -18.46 -0.40 67.76
C GLU A 22 -17.49 -1.56 67.35
N GLU A 23 -16.45 -1.16 66.60
CA GLU A 23 -15.12 -1.78 66.43
C GLU A 23 -14.98 -3.27 66.04
N THR A 24 -14.46 -3.52 64.83
CA THR A 24 -13.00 -3.76 64.65
C THR A 24 -12.60 -3.85 63.16
N TYR A 25 -11.35 -3.50 62.83
CA TYR A 25 -10.77 -3.66 61.49
C TYR A 25 -10.01 -4.98 61.35
N THR A 26 -10.36 -5.84 60.39
CA THR A 26 -9.42 -6.76 59.73
C THR A 26 -9.89 -7.05 58.30
N ILE A 27 -8.96 -7.22 57.36
CA ILE A 27 -9.23 -7.44 55.94
C ILE A 27 -8.84 -8.87 55.56
N ASN A 28 -9.75 -9.67 54.97
CA ASN A 28 -9.49 -10.47 53.77
C ASN A 28 -10.69 -11.31 53.28
N ILE A 29 -10.95 -11.22 51.97
CA ILE A 29 -11.20 -12.32 51.01
C ILE A 29 -12.13 -13.48 51.48
N GLN A 30 -13.35 -13.57 50.95
CA GLN A 30 -13.71 -14.58 49.94
C GLN A 30 -15.07 -14.31 49.26
N ASP A 31 -15.32 -15.15 48.26
CA ASP A 31 -16.24 -15.12 47.13
C ASP A 31 -17.76 -15.21 47.43
N GLU A 32 -18.55 -15.25 46.34
CA GLU A 32 -19.92 -15.80 46.24
C GLU A 32 -21.00 -15.30 47.24
N ASP A 33 -21.80 -14.31 46.84
CA ASP A 33 -23.13 -14.59 46.25
C ASP A 33 -23.84 -13.34 45.68
N ASN A 34 -24.58 -13.50 44.57
CA ASN A 34 -25.87 -12.85 44.24
C ASN A 34 -26.28 -13.06 42.77
N MET A 35 -26.93 -14.19 42.46
CA MET A 35 -27.66 -14.37 41.20
C MET A 35 -29.18 -14.35 41.41
N LYS A 36 -29.79 -13.15 41.53
CA LYS A 36 -31.23 -12.86 41.24
C LYS A 36 -31.59 -11.38 41.44
N SER A 37 -31.85 -10.65 40.35
CA SER A 37 -33.03 -9.77 40.16
C SER A 37 -32.86 -8.78 38.99
N MET A 38 -33.53 -9.04 37.86
CA MET A 38 -33.92 -7.97 36.92
C MET A 38 -35.00 -8.42 35.93
N GLN A 39 -36.25 -8.46 36.40
CA GLN A 39 -37.42 -8.37 35.51
C GLN A 39 -37.99 -6.95 35.60
N GLN A 40 -37.63 -6.11 34.64
CA GLN A 40 -38.30 -4.82 34.38
C GLN A 40 -38.38 -4.57 32.86
N PRO A 41 -39.36 -3.78 32.39
CA PRO A 41 -39.93 -3.98 31.05
C PRO A 41 -39.07 -3.49 29.89
N ARG A 42 -39.33 -4.06 28.70
CA ARG A 42 -38.69 -3.73 27.43
C ARG A 42 -38.88 -2.24 27.05
N ARG A 43 -37.94 -1.38 27.45
CA ARG A 43 -37.79 -0.04 26.86
C ARG A 43 -37.57 -0.18 25.35
N LYS A 44 -38.34 0.56 24.54
CA LYS A 44 -38.06 0.70 23.10
C LYS A 44 -36.63 1.23 22.94
N ARG A 45 -35.77 0.49 22.24
CA ARG A 45 -34.41 0.95 21.90
C ARG A 45 -34.51 2.23 21.07
N SER A 46 -33.60 3.18 21.30
CA SER A 46 -33.48 4.36 20.43
C SER A 46 -33.06 3.95 19.02
N SER A 47 -33.50 4.71 18.01
CA SER A 47 -33.14 4.47 16.60
C SER A 47 -31.62 4.35 16.43
N THR A 48 -30.85 5.24 17.05
CA THR A 48 -29.38 5.20 17.08
C THR A 48 -28.83 3.87 17.59
N SER A 49 -29.42 3.29 18.65
CA SER A 49 -28.99 1.99 19.19
C SER A 49 -29.31 0.82 18.27
N TYR A 50 -30.36 0.93 17.46
CA TYR A 50 -30.77 -0.10 16.50
C TYR A 50 -29.86 -0.10 15.27
N THR A 51 -29.59 1.08 14.68
CA THR A 51 -28.64 1.23 13.57
C THR A 51 -27.24 0.68 13.92
N ILE A 52 -26.79 0.87 15.17
CA ILE A 52 -25.50 0.36 15.67
C ILE A 52 -25.45 -1.18 15.74
N SER A 53 -26.52 -1.85 16.13
CA SER A 53 -26.55 -3.32 16.22
C SER A 53 -26.50 -4.00 14.84
N ALA A 54 -27.11 -3.36 13.83
CA ALA A 54 -26.99 -3.76 12.42
C ALA A 54 -25.59 -3.55 11.82
N MET A 55 -24.71 -2.79 12.48
CA MET A 55 -23.33 -2.55 12.03
C MET A 55 -22.32 -3.60 12.51
N ARG A 56 -22.72 -4.64 13.28
CA ARG A 56 -21.86 -5.80 13.48
C ARG A 56 -21.62 -6.52 12.15
N ALA A 57 -20.42 -7.09 11.98
CA ALA A 57 -20.06 -7.73 10.72
C ALA A 57 -20.98 -8.92 10.40
N THR A 58 -21.68 -8.83 9.27
CA THR A 58 -22.29 -9.98 8.61
C THR A 58 -21.19 -10.80 7.95
N LYS A 59 -21.18 -12.11 8.22
CA LYS A 59 -20.08 -13.02 7.87
C LYS A 59 -20.58 -14.23 7.10
N THR A 60 -19.74 -14.78 6.20
CA THR A 60 -19.90 -16.20 5.82
C THR A 60 -19.39 -17.10 6.95
N HIS A 61 -19.89 -18.34 7.02
CA HIS A 61 -19.33 -19.36 7.94
C HIS A 61 -17.82 -19.52 7.83
N LEU A 62 -17.23 -19.28 6.65
CA LEU A 62 -15.78 -19.33 6.47
C LEU A 62 -15.06 -18.28 7.33
N ILE A 63 -15.51 -17.03 7.25
CA ILE A 63 -14.87 -15.89 7.93
C ILE A 63 -15.03 -15.98 9.45
N ASP A 64 -16.22 -16.33 9.94
CA ASP A 64 -16.45 -16.49 11.38
C ASP A 64 -15.58 -17.59 11.98
N ARG A 65 -15.53 -18.75 11.31
CA ARG A 65 -14.70 -19.90 11.65
C ARG A 65 -13.20 -19.61 11.68
N ILE A 66 -12.70 -18.76 10.78
CA ILE A 66 -11.29 -18.31 10.79
C ILE A 66 -11.07 -17.31 11.93
N GLN A 67 -11.99 -16.37 12.15
CA GLN A 67 -11.94 -15.42 13.26
C GLN A 67 -11.88 -16.17 14.61
N GLY A 68 -12.83 -17.06 14.90
CA GLY A 68 -12.91 -17.78 16.16
C GLY A 68 -11.62 -18.54 16.49
N ARG A 69 -11.13 -19.34 15.53
CA ARG A 69 -9.85 -20.06 15.64
C ARG A 69 -8.67 -19.14 15.95
N TYR A 70 -8.66 -17.94 15.37
CA TYR A 70 -7.57 -16.99 15.58
C TYR A 70 -7.55 -16.44 17.00
N TYR A 71 -8.72 -16.10 17.55
CA TYR A 71 -8.83 -15.60 18.93
C TYR A 71 -8.61 -16.71 19.96
N THR A 72 -9.10 -17.93 19.77
CA THR A 72 -8.79 -19.06 20.68
C THR A 72 -7.29 -19.36 20.73
N ASN A 73 -6.62 -19.33 19.57
CA ASN A 73 -5.17 -19.53 19.49
C ASN A 73 -4.41 -18.35 20.11
N PHE A 74 -4.93 -17.12 20.02
CA PHE A 74 -4.34 -15.93 20.64
C PHE A 74 -4.42 -15.99 22.17
N GLU A 75 -5.57 -16.35 22.74
CA GLU A 75 -5.77 -16.45 24.19
C GLU A 75 -4.91 -17.56 24.82
N ALA A 76 -4.80 -18.72 24.16
CA ALA A 76 -3.88 -19.78 24.57
C ALA A 76 -2.40 -19.32 24.60
N ASN A 77 -1.96 -18.55 23.59
CA ASN A 77 -0.62 -17.94 23.57
C ASN A 77 -0.47 -16.83 24.62
N GLY A 78 -1.54 -16.12 24.98
CA GLY A 78 -1.57 -15.17 26.09
C GLY A 78 -1.27 -15.85 27.42
N ALA A 79 -1.89 -17.00 27.69
CA ALA A 79 -1.63 -17.81 28.88
C ALA A 79 -0.20 -18.40 28.91
N GLU A 80 0.33 -18.87 27.77
CA GLU A 80 1.72 -19.35 27.68
C GLU A 80 2.75 -18.26 27.96
N ASN A 81 2.51 -17.00 27.55
CA ASN A 81 3.43 -15.88 27.83
C ASN A 81 3.59 -15.58 29.32
N VAL A 82 2.64 -15.97 30.18
CA VAL A 82 2.77 -15.87 31.65
C VAL A 82 3.55 -17.06 32.24
N LYS A 83 3.58 -18.22 31.57
CA LYS A 83 4.16 -19.48 32.08
C LYS A 83 5.54 -19.85 31.50
N ARG A 84 6.25 -18.93 30.82
CA ARG A 84 7.64 -19.15 30.35
C ARG A 84 8.71 -18.40 31.14
N ARG A 85 8.71 -18.62 32.46
CA ARG A 85 9.88 -18.46 33.34
C ARG A 85 10.05 -19.77 34.14
N LEU A 86 11.29 -20.17 34.43
CA LEU A 86 11.71 -21.47 35.00
C LEU A 86 11.63 -22.70 34.06
N LYS A 87 12.75 -22.97 33.37
CA LYS A 87 13.40 -24.30 33.35
C LYS A 87 14.84 -24.20 32.83
N ARG A 88 15.81 -24.09 33.74
CA ARG A 88 17.18 -24.53 33.45
C ARG A 88 17.19 -26.06 33.57
N ARG A 89 17.66 -26.77 32.56
CA ARG A 89 18.08 -28.18 32.68
C ARG A 89 19.46 -28.36 32.05
N SER A 90 20.12 -29.45 32.41
CA SER A 90 21.56 -29.67 32.24
C SER A 90 22.00 -29.77 30.79
N ARG A 91 23.23 -29.32 30.51
CA ARG A 91 24.01 -29.83 29.38
C ARG A 91 24.36 -31.28 29.67
N MET A 92 23.74 -32.21 28.96
CA MET A 92 24.33 -33.54 28.74
C MET A 92 24.91 -33.56 27.33
N THR A 93 26.19 -33.90 27.22
CA THR A 93 26.88 -34.10 25.94
C THR A 93 26.45 -35.44 25.35
N LYS A 94 25.48 -35.43 24.42
CA LYS A 94 25.27 -36.58 23.54
C LYS A 94 26.52 -36.76 22.68
N LYS A 95 27.20 -37.91 22.80
CA LYS A 95 28.12 -38.37 21.76
C LYS A 95 27.30 -38.75 20.53
N THR A 96 27.60 -38.15 19.39
CA THR A 96 27.03 -38.55 18.11
C THR A 96 27.68 -39.86 17.67
N TYR A 97 26.92 -40.95 17.67
CA TYR A 97 27.32 -42.16 16.96
C TYR A 97 26.91 -42.00 15.50
N HIS A 98 27.88 -42.02 14.59
CA HIS A 98 27.58 -42.14 13.16
C HIS A 98 27.18 -43.58 12.87
N VAL A 99 25.86 -43.82 12.80
CA VAL A 99 25.31 -44.97 12.07
C VAL A 99 25.34 -44.60 10.60
N GLU A 100 25.94 -45.44 9.76
CA GLU A 100 25.90 -45.24 8.31
C GLU A 100 24.47 -45.50 7.82
N VAL A 101 23.85 -44.47 7.24
CA VAL A 101 22.51 -44.56 6.67
C VAL A 101 22.63 -45.19 5.28
N GLU A 102 22.13 -46.41 5.12
CA GLU A 102 22.10 -47.10 3.83
C GLU A 102 21.31 -46.25 2.81
N THR A 103 21.89 -46.07 1.61
CA THR A 103 21.27 -45.32 0.52
C THR A 103 21.41 -46.06 -0.81
N ARG A 104 20.28 -46.43 -1.41
CA ARG A 104 20.20 -47.13 -2.72
C ARG A 104 19.15 -46.46 -3.61
N TRP A 105 19.37 -46.49 -4.92
CA TRP A 105 18.37 -46.06 -5.90
C TRP A 105 17.27 -47.12 -6.05
N GLU A 106 16.10 -46.69 -6.50
CA GLU A 106 14.97 -47.58 -6.77
C GLU A 106 14.32 -47.19 -8.11
N GLY A 107 14.27 -48.14 -9.05
CA GLY A 107 13.82 -47.93 -10.44
C GLY A 107 14.90 -47.37 -11.39
N ASP A 108 14.52 -47.25 -12.66
CA ASP A 108 15.43 -46.89 -13.76
C ASP A 108 15.89 -45.42 -13.79
N ILE A 109 16.95 -45.17 -14.56
CA ILE A 109 17.48 -43.84 -14.86
C ILE A 109 16.46 -43.06 -15.72
N LEU A 110 15.94 -41.95 -15.20
CA LEU A 110 14.96 -41.08 -15.86
C LEU A 110 15.54 -40.27 -17.04
N GLY A 111 16.85 -40.07 -17.05
CA GLY A 111 17.52 -39.14 -17.96
C GLY A 111 18.87 -38.70 -17.38
N LYS A 112 19.34 -37.52 -17.78
CA LYS A 112 20.60 -36.94 -17.30
C LYS A 112 20.48 -35.46 -16.95
N THR A 113 21.27 -35.00 -15.98
CA THR A 113 21.46 -33.57 -15.70
C THR A 113 22.12 -32.86 -16.88
N SER A 114 22.18 -31.53 -16.86
CA SER A 114 22.96 -30.73 -17.82
C SER A 114 24.48 -31.00 -17.78
N ALA A 115 24.98 -31.66 -16.72
CA ALA A 115 26.36 -32.14 -16.61
C ALA A 115 26.54 -33.60 -17.06
N GLY A 116 25.46 -34.30 -17.44
CA GLY A 116 25.49 -35.69 -17.92
C GLY A 116 25.31 -36.76 -16.83
N GLU A 117 25.07 -36.35 -15.59
CA GLU A 117 24.88 -37.22 -14.42
C GLU A 117 23.52 -37.95 -14.49
N PRO A 118 23.41 -39.25 -14.18
CA PRO A 118 22.14 -39.98 -14.24
C PRO A 118 21.12 -39.45 -13.21
N LEU A 119 19.89 -39.23 -13.66
CA LEU A 119 18.75 -38.82 -12.84
C LEU A 119 17.92 -40.04 -12.41
N TYR A 120 17.42 -40.03 -11.17
CA TYR A 120 16.63 -41.11 -10.60
C TYR A 120 15.30 -40.61 -10.01
N ARG A 121 14.25 -41.42 -10.08
CA ARG A 121 12.91 -41.05 -9.58
C ARG A 121 12.76 -41.23 -8.07
N GLN A 122 13.35 -42.29 -7.52
CA GLN A 122 13.16 -42.74 -6.15
C GLN A 122 14.46 -43.31 -5.56
N ALA A 123 14.56 -43.28 -4.24
CA ALA A 123 15.68 -43.83 -3.50
C ALA A 123 15.20 -44.32 -2.12
N PHE A 124 15.77 -45.42 -1.64
CA PHE A 124 15.67 -45.77 -0.23
C PHE A 124 16.77 -45.06 0.57
N VAL A 125 16.38 -44.46 1.70
CA VAL A 125 17.27 -43.84 2.68
C VAL A 125 16.89 -44.36 4.06
N GLY A 126 17.78 -45.12 4.71
CA GLY A 126 17.54 -45.64 6.07
C GLY A 126 16.28 -46.53 6.20
N GLY A 127 15.85 -47.16 5.10
CA GLY A 127 14.61 -47.95 5.02
C GLY A 127 13.39 -47.20 4.49
N GLU A 128 13.42 -45.87 4.38
CA GLU A 128 12.30 -45.08 3.86
C GLU A 128 12.45 -44.74 2.36
N LEU A 129 11.35 -44.88 1.61
CA LEU A 129 11.31 -44.57 0.18
C LEU A 129 11.08 -43.07 -0.06
N VAL A 130 12.18 -42.36 -0.38
CA VAL A 130 12.19 -40.97 -0.85
C VAL A 130 11.90 -40.93 -2.35
N ALA A 131 11.11 -39.94 -2.79
CA ALA A 131 10.70 -39.80 -4.19
C ALA A 131 10.71 -38.34 -4.62
N VAL A 132 10.99 -38.10 -5.90
CA VAL A 132 10.73 -36.82 -6.58
C VAL A 132 9.26 -36.43 -6.40
N GLY A 133 9.00 -35.16 -6.11
CA GLY A 133 7.67 -34.65 -5.77
C GLY A 133 7.24 -34.88 -4.31
N GLY A 134 8.00 -35.66 -3.53
CA GLY A 134 7.79 -35.82 -2.09
C GLY A 134 8.44 -34.71 -1.26
N ALA A 135 8.38 -34.85 0.07
CA ALA A 135 9.10 -34.01 1.01
C ALA A 135 9.98 -34.82 1.97
N VAL A 136 11.10 -34.23 2.38
CA VAL A 136 12.11 -34.81 3.28
C VAL A 136 12.49 -33.83 4.38
N LEU A 137 12.96 -34.36 5.52
CA LEU A 137 13.52 -33.58 6.62
C LEU A 137 15.05 -33.56 6.54
N LEU A 138 15.63 -32.36 6.43
CA LEU A 138 17.07 -32.13 6.47
C LEU A 138 17.45 -31.45 7.79
N GLU A 139 18.66 -31.72 8.30
CA GLU A 139 19.22 -31.02 9.46
C GLU A 139 20.33 -30.07 9.00
N VAL A 140 20.04 -28.78 8.97
CA VAL A 140 20.94 -27.73 8.49
C VAL A 140 21.30 -26.82 9.65
N ALA A 141 22.58 -26.79 10.02
CA ALA A 141 23.14 -25.94 11.09
C ALA A 141 22.32 -25.96 12.40
N GLU A 142 22.13 -27.17 12.97
CA GLU A 142 21.34 -27.41 14.19
C GLU A 142 19.83 -27.09 14.10
N THR A 143 19.31 -26.83 12.88
CA THR A 143 17.86 -26.65 12.63
C THR A 143 17.32 -27.66 11.63
N SER A 144 16.23 -28.34 12.00
CA SER A 144 15.50 -29.26 11.11
C SER A 144 14.59 -28.47 10.17
N VAL A 145 14.75 -28.66 8.86
CA VAL A 145 14.05 -27.93 7.80
C VAL A 145 13.46 -28.91 6.79
N ILE A 146 12.23 -28.65 6.34
CA ILE A 146 11.53 -29.50 5.37
C ILE A 146 11.88 -29.04 3.95
N TYR A 147 12.17 -29.99 3.07
CA TYR A 147 12.50 -29.75 1.66
C TYR A 147 11.61 -30.57 0.72
N PHE A 148 11.05 -29.91 -0.30
CA PHE A 148 10.39 -30.53 -1.45
C PHE A 148 11.46 -31.05 -2.43
N VAL A 149 11.29 -32.27 -2.94
CA VAL A 149 12.27 -32.94 -3.82
C VAL A 149 12.00 -32.59 -5.28
N GLU A 150 12.86 -31.75 -5.88
CA GLU A 150 12.77 -31.35 -7.29
C GLU A 150 13.33 -32.43 -8.23
N TYR A 151 14.52 -32.98 -7.91
CA TYR A 151 15.17 -34.08 -8.62
C TYR A 151 16.25 -34.75 -7.77
N MET A 152 16.66 -35.97 -8.14
CA MET A 152 17.75 -36.72 -7.51
C MET A 152 18.67 -37.30 -8.59
N PHE A 153 19.98 -37.38 -8.31
CA PHE A 153 21.01 -37.76 -9.27
C PHE A 153 22.25 -38.36 -8.58
N GLU A 154 23.13 -39.02 -9.34
CA GLU A 154 24.42 -39.52 -8.84
C GLU A 154 25.59 -38.81 -9.54
N THR A 155 26.56 -38.30 -8.77
CA THR A 155 27.74 -37.63 -9.35
C THR A 155 28.71 -38.61 -10.00
N SER A 156 29.71 -38.08 -10.73
CA SER A 156 30.89 -38.84 -11.18
C SER A 156 31.61 -39.60 -10.07
N ASP A 157 31.49 -39.11 -8.84
CA ASP A 157 32.19 -39.61 -7.65
C ASP A 157 31.31 -40.58 -6.84
N HIS A 158 30.23 -41.08 -7.45
CA HIS A 158 29.24 -41.99 -6.87
C HIS A 158 28.49 -41.46 -5.62
N PHE A 159 28.51 -40.15 -5.37
CA PHE A 159 27.67 -39.56 -4.34
C PHE A 159 26.22 -39.48 -4.83
N LYS A 160 25.30 -40.07 -4.06
CA LYS A 160 23.86 -39.97 -4.31
C LYS A 160 23.33 -38.63 -3.77
N MET A 161 22.86 -37.78 -4.67
CA MET A 161 22.50 -36.39 -4.43
C MET A 161 20.98 -36.16 -4.57
N LEU A 162 20.48 -35.20 -3.79
CA LEU A 162 19.11 -34.71 -3.84
C LEU A 162 19.14 -33.19 -3.99
N HIS A 163 18.43 -32.66 -4.99
CA HIS A 163 18.14 -31.23 -5.10
C HIS A 163 16.71 -30.93 -4.66
N GLY A 164 16.54 -29.90 -3.82
CA GLY A 164 15.24 -29.57 -3.29
C GLY A 164 15.06 -28.10 -2.91
N ARG A 165 13.80 -27.73 -2.68
CA ARG A 165 13.37 -26.39 -2.26
C ARG A 165 12.79 -26.38 -0.87
N GLN A 166 13.11 -25.36 -0.09
CA GLN A 166 12.63 -25.24 1.27
C GLN A 166 11.11 -25.05 1.29
N LEU A 167 10.45 -25.94 2.04
CA LEU A 167 9.06 -25.83 2.45
C LEU A 167 9.03 -25.12 3.81
N GLN A 168 8.68 -23.84 3.81
CA GLN A 168 8.65 -23.01 5.01
C GLN A 168 7.34 -23.18 5.78
N LYS A 169 7.38 -23.22 7.12
CA LYS A 169 6.15 -23.29 7.92
C LYS A 169 5.46 -21.93 7.93
N GLY A 170 4.13 -21.91 7.82
CA GLY A 170 3.37 -20.64 7.80
C GLY A 170 3.65 -19.71 8.99
N SER A 171 3.96 -20.27 10.16
CA SER A 171 4.33 -19.54 11.38
C SER A 171 5.67 -18.78 11.31
N GLU A 172 6.50 -19.06 10.31
CA GLU A 172 7.77 -18.40 10.03
C GLU A 172 7.65 -17.32 8.94
N THR A 173 6.53 -17.33 8.20
CA THR A 173 6.14 -16.30 7.24
C THR A 173 5.52 -15.08 7.94
N VAL A 174 5.09 -14.08 7.16
CA VAL A 174 4.33 -12.92 7.65
C VAL A 174 3.07 -13.30 8.45
N LEU A 175 2.45 -14.47 8.20
CA LEU A 175 1.23 -14.92 8.88
C LEU A 175 1.43 -15.14 10.38
N GLY A 176 2.60 -15.65 10.79
CA GLY A 176 2.88 -15.99 12.18
C GLY A 176 1.80 -16.89 12.79
N ASN A 177 1.22 -16.45 13.91
CA ASN A 177 0.17 -17.18 14.62
C ASN A 177 -1.20 -17.27 13.89
N ALA A 178 -1.34 -16.66 12.69
CA ALA A 178 -2.53 -16.85 11.84
C ALA A 178 -2.41 -18.05 10.89
N ALA A 179 -1.23 -18.67 10.80
CA ALA A 179 -1.00 -19.81 9.91
C ALA A 179 -1.67 -21.10 10.43
N ASN A 180 -2.04 -21.96 9.48
CA ASN A 180 -2.42 -23.34 9.75
C ASN A 180 -1.15 -24.17 10.03
N GLU A 181 -1.12 -24.94 11.13
CA GLU A 181 0.05 -25.71 11.58
C GLU A 181 0.53 -26.77 10.56
N ARG A 182 -0.39 -27.27 9.72
CA ARG A 182 -0.11 -28.25 8.65
C ARG A 182 0.23 -27.63 7.29
N GLU A 183 0.09 -26.31 7.14
CA GLU A 183 0.29 -25.63 5.86
C GLU A 183 1.75 -25.21 5.71
N LEU A 184 2.40 -25.82 4.72
CA LEU A 184 3.75 -25.48 4.26
C LEU A 184 3.67 -24.63 3.00
N PHE A 185 4.66 -23.76 2.84
CA PHE A 185 4.75 -22.85 1.71
C PHE A 185 6.04 -23.15 0.94
N LEU A 186 5.92 -23.46 -0.35
CA LEU A 186 7.08 -23.59 -1.22
C LEU A 186 7.79 -22.24 -1.31
N THR A 187 9.12 -22.23 -1.40
CA THR A 187 9.91 -20.99 -1.50
C THR A 187 10.89 -21.03 -2.68
N ASN A 188 11.61 -19.92 -2.86
CA ASN A 188 12.75 -19.81 -3.76
C ASN A 188 14.12 -19.98 -3.05
N ALA A 189 14.14 -20.62 -1.88
CA ALA A 189 15.36 -21.13 -1.28
C ALA A 189 15.55 -22.60 -1.70
N CYS A 190 16.69 -22.91 -2.33
CA CYS A 190 16.98 -24.23 -2.88
C CYS A 190 18.44 -24.64 -2.63
N MET A 191 18.66 -25.93 -2.39
CA MET A 191 19.99 -26.51 -2.14
C MET A 191 20.08 -27.94 -2.67
N THR A 192 21.32 -28.41 -2.84
CA THR A 192 21.66 -29.79 -3.13
C THR A 192 22.37 -30.39 -1.92
N VAL A 193 22.01 -31.60 -1.51
CA VAL A 193 22.57 -32.35 -0.37
C VAL A 193 22.82 -33.81 -0.74
N GLN A 194 23.55 -34.56 0.08
CA GLN A 194 23.66 -36.02 -0.12
C GLN A 194 22.45 -36.72 0.48
N LEU A 195 22.02 -37.86 -0.08
CA LEU A 195 20.88 -38.61 0.46
C LEU A 195 21.07 -39.04 1.92
N LYS A 196 22.30 -39.33 2.34
CA LYS A 196 22.65 -39.68 3.73
C LYS A 196 22.39 -38.57 4.75
N ASP A 197 22.21 -37.32 4.29
CA ASP A 197 21.94 -36.15 5.13
C ASP A 197 20.44 -36.01 5.45
N VAL A 198 19.58 -36.75 4.73
CA VAL A 198 18.13 -36.85 4.99
C VAL A 198 17.89 -37.61 6.29
N LYS A 199 17.08 -37.02 7.17
CA LYS A 199 16.74 -37.58 8.50
C LYS A 199 15.45 -38.40 8.50
N GLY A 200 14.69 -38.34 7.42
CA GLY A 200 13.44 -39.05 7.21
C GLY A 200 12.57 -38.36 6.16
N LYS A 201 11.54 -39.07 5.73
CA LYS A 201 10.44 -38.60 4.90
C LYS A 201 9.52 -37.68 5.71
N VAL A 202 8.70 -36.89 5.00
CA VAL A 202 7.59 -36.13 5.60
C VAL A 202 6.33 -36.44 4.82
N SER A 203 5.25 -36.81 5.50
CA SER A 203 3.92 -36.95 4.90
C SER A 203 3.45 -35.60 4.35
N PHE A 204 3.38 -35.50 3.02
CA PHE A 204 3.23 -34.24 2.30
C PHE A 204 2.42 -34.41 1.00
N GLU A 205 1.50 -33.49 0.74
CA GLU A 205 0.77 -33.36 -0.53
C GLU A 205 0.80 -31.94 -1.11
N ILE A 206 0.71 -31.83 -2.44
CA ILE A 206 0.36 -30.59 -3.12
C ILE A 206 -1.17 -30.55 -3.23
N ARG A 207 -1.79 -29.51 -2.67
CA ARG A 207 -3.26 -29.41 -2.56
C ARG A 207 -3.80 -28.31 -3.45
N SER A 208 -4.53 -28.70 -4.49
CA SER A 208 -5.36 -27.82 -5.31
C SER A 208 -6.85 -27.93 -4.95
N ARG A 209 -7.66 -26.95 -5.35
CA ARG A 209 -9.12 -26.90 -5.17
C ARG A 209 -9.74 -26.19 -6.39
N PRO A 210 -10.94 -26.60 -6.87
CA PRO A 210 -11.67 -25.87 -7.90
C PRO A 210 -11.93 -24.41 -7.50
N TRP A 211 -11.73 -23.47 -8.42
CA TRP A 211 -11.96 -22.04 -8.19
C TRP A 211 -13.32 -21.57 -8.71
N GLY A 212 -14.00 -20.73 -7.92
CA GLY A 212 -15.25 -20.08 -8.28
C GLY A 212 -16.22 -19.96 -7.10
N HIS A 213 -17.26 -19.12 -7.25
CA HIS A 213 -18.28 -18.93 -6.20
C HIS A 213 -19.16 -20.17 -6.02
N GLN A 214 -19.33 -20.98 -7.08
CA GLN A 214 -20.09 -22.22 -7.07
C GLN A 214 -19.43 -23.32 -6.21
N TYR A 215 -18.09 -23.36 -6.15
CA TYR A 215 -17.36 -24.37 -5.39
C TYR A 215 -17.14 -24.00 -3.91
N ARG A 216 -17.63 -22.83 -3.44
CA ARG A 216 -17.44 -22.38 -2.03
C ARG A 216 -17.90 -23.42 -1.02
N LYS A 217 -19.13 -23.93 -1.18
CA LYS A 217 -19.77 -24.87 -0.24
C LYS A 217 -19.01 -26.20 -0.19
N GLU A 218 -18.68 -26.75 -1.35
CA GLU A 218 -17.89 -27.98 -1.49
C GLU A 218 -16.49 -27.83 -0.87
N ASN A 219 -15.75 -26.78 -1.23
CA ASN A 219 -14.43 -26.49 -0.67
C ASN A 219 -14.48 -26.30 0.86
N ASN A 220 -15.51 -25.63 1.39
CA ASN A 220 -15.71 -25.46 2.82
C ASN A 220 -16.00 -26.79 3.54
N ALA A 221 -16.80 -27.68 2.94
CA ALA A 221 -17.09 -29.02 3.46
C ALA A 221 -15.88 -29.95 3.40
N ALA A 222 -15.16 -29.99 2.28
CA ALA A 222 -13.95 -30.78 2.11
C ALA A 222 -12.81 -30.30 3.04
N ASN A 223 -12.70 -28.98 3.26
CA ASN A 223 -11.80 -28.43 4.29
C ASN A 223 -12.30 -28.71 5.71
N LYS A 224 -13.60 -28.94 5.95
CA LYS A 224 -14.10 -29.38 7.27
C LYS A 224 -13.59 -30.79 7.57
N LEU A 225 -13.88 -31.75 6.69
CA LEU A 225 -13.52 -33.17 6.85
C LEU A 225 -12.01 -33.40 7.00
N ASP A 226 -11.17 -32.73 6.20
CA ASP A 226 -9.70 -32.81 6.31
C ASP A 226 -9.17 -32.38 7.70
N ARG A 227 -9.86 -31.47 8.39
CA ARG A 227 -9.45 -30.99 9.71
C ARG A 227 -9.96 -31.90 10.83
N GLU A 228 -11.12 -32.53 10.64
CA GLU A 228 -11.66 -33.54 11.56
C GLU A 228 -10.78 -34.80 11.53
N ARG A 229 -10.47 -35.35 10.35
CA ARG A 229 -9.44 -36.38 10.14
C ARG A 229 -8.10 -36.01 10.79
N ALA A 230 -7.64 -34.77 10.62
CA ALA A 230 -6.38 -34.33 11.21
C ALA A 230 -6.41 -34.23 12.75
N GLN A 231 -7.58 -33.95 13.35
CA GLN A 231 -7.77 -33.97 14.80
C GLN A 231 -7.81 -35.40 15.35
N GLU A 232 -8.51 -36.31 14.67
CA GLU A 232 -8.54 -37.74 14.99
C GLU A 232 -7.14 -38.37 14.94
N ARG A 233 -6.41 -38.16 13.84
CA ARG A 233 -5.01 -38.60 13.69
C ARG A 233 -4.10 -38.05 14.78
N ARG A 234 -4.28 -36.78 15.17
CA ARG A 234 -3.51 -36.14 16.25
C ARG A 234 -3.84 -36.73 17.62
N ALA A 235 -5.11 -37.07 17.89
CA ALA A 235 -5.51 -37.78 19.11
C ALA A 235 -4.96 -39.22 19.17
N GLN A 236 -4.80 -39.87 18.01
CA GLN A 236 -4.15 -41.17 17.85
C GLN A 236 -2.61 -41.11 17.84
N ASN A 237 -2.01 -39.93 18.02
CA ASN A 237 -0.55 -39.67 17.93
C ASN A 237 0.10 -40.10 16.59
N LEU A 238 -0.66 -40.11 15.50
CA LEU A 238 -0.16 -40.42 14.16
C LEU A 238 0.63 -39.26 13.53
N GLU A 239 1.44 -39.57 12.51
CA GLU A 239 2.23 -38.57 11.79
C GLU A 239 1.34 -37.46 11.19
N THR A 240 1.85 -36.22 11.25
CA THR A 240 1.18 -35.02 10.75
C THR A 240 1.24 -34.95 9.23
N GLU A 241 0.07 -35.05 8.60
CA GLU A 241 -0.10 -34.91 7.14
C GLU A 241 -0.01 -33.42 6.76
N TYR A 242 1.14 -32.98 6.25
CA TYR A 242 1.36 -31.60 5.78
C TYR A 242 0.85 -31.41 4.34
N PHE A 243 0.53 -30.18 3.97
CA PHE A 243 0.15 -29.84 2.60
C PHE A 243 0.66 -28.47 2.17
N CYS A 244 0.79 -28.25 0.85
CA CYS A 244 1.15 -26.96 0.26
C CYS A 244 0.14 -26.53 -0.81
N LYS A 245 -0.32 -25.27 -0.72
CA LYS A 245 -1.24 -24.63 -1.70
C LYS A 245 -0.56 -23.58 -2.59
N CYS A 246 0.50 -22.90 -2.11
CA CYS A 246 1.04 -21.70 -2.75
C CYS A 246 2.54 -21.49 -2.48
N LEU A 247 3.16 -20.69 -3.36
CA LEU A 247 4.56 -20.26 -3.28
C LEU A 247 4.67 -18.97 -2.45
N TYR A 248 5.44 -18.97 -1.36
CA TYR A 248 5.75 -17.76 -0.60
C TYR A 248 7.04 -17.10 -1.09
N SER A 249 6.99 -15.79 -1.31
CA SER A 249 8.17 -14.96 -1.59
C SER A 249 8.20 -13.77 -0.64
N SER A 250 9.15 -13.82 0.30
CA SER A 250 9.48 -12.73 1.20
C SER A 250 10.02 -11.49 0.46
N GLU A 251 10.76 -11.70 -0.63
CA GLU A 251 11.31 -10.63 -1.46
C GLU A 251 10.25 -9.89 -2.29
N ARG A 252 9.23 -10.60 -2.78
CA ARG A 252 8.10 -9.99 -3.52
C ARG A 252 6.93 -9.58 -2.62
N GLY A 253 6.95 -9.96 -1.33
CA GLY A 253 5.95 -9.58 -0.32
C GLY A 253 4.59 -10.22 -0.56
N GLY A 254 4.57 -11.53 -0.81
CA GLY A 254 3.32 -12.22 -1.13
C GLY A 254 3.40 -13.73 -1.26
N PHE A 255 2.24 -14.27 -1.60
CA PHE A 255 1.92 -15.67 -1.83
C PHE A 255 1.34 -15.79 -3.25
N PHE A 256 1.85 -16.72 -4.04
CA PHE A 256 1.61 -16.85 -5.47
C PHE A 256 1.17 -18.27 -5.81
N SER A 257 0.50 -18.47 -6.95
CA SER A 257 0.16 -19.81 -7.43
C SER A 257 1.41 -20.68 -7.56
N LEU A 258 1.29 -21.98 -7.28
CA LEU A 258 2.39 -22.92 -7.46
C LEU A 258 2.74 -23.04 -8.95
N PRO A 259 4.03 -23.07 -9.32
CA PRO A 259 4.45 -23.30 -10.70
C PRO A 259 4.38 -24.80 -11.01
N LEU A 260 3.17 -25.37 -11.01
CA LEU A 260 2.93 -26.83 -11.07
C LEU A 260 3.57 -27.51 -12.28
N ASN A 261 3.74 -26.79 -13.39
CA ASN A 261 4.37 -27.29 -14.61
C ASN A 261 5.92 -27.33 -14.52
N ASP A 262 6.53 -26.63 -13.55
CA ASP A 262 7.97 -26.38 -13.42
C ASP A 262 8.55 -26.88 -12.06
N MET A 263 7.86 -27.83 -11.41
CA MET A 263 8.26 -28.38 -10.11
C MET A 263 8.02 -29.91 -10.01
N GLY A 264 8.92 -30.63 -9.34
CA GLY A 264 8.81 -32.07 -9.08
C GLY A 264 8.92 -32.94 -10.34
N LEU A 265 9.54 -32.44 -11.41
CA LEU A 265 9.62 -33.14 -12.69
C LEU A 265 10.70 -34.24 -12.73
N GLY A 266 11.69 -34.21 -11.84
CA GLY A 266 12.81 -35.15 -11.85
C GLY A 266 13.80 -34.95 -13.01
N SER A 267 13.64 -33.89 -13.80
CA SER A 267 14.34 -33.61 -15.07
C SER A 267 15.71 -32.93 -14.92
N GLY A 268 16.26 -32.85 -13.70
CA GLY A 268 17.45 -32.06 -13.40
C GLY A 268 17.21 -30.54 -13.40
N PHE A 269 15.96 -30.10 -13.63
CA PHE A 269 15.59 -28.69 -13.63
C PHE A 269 15.12 -28.22 -12.24
N CYS A 270 15.42 -26.96 -11.91
CA CYS A 270 14.85 -26.27 -10.77
C CYS A 270 14.59 -24.80 -11.13
N SER A 271 13.31 -24.41 -11.14
CA SER A 271 12.88 -23.04 -11.43
C SER A 271 13.50 -22.02 -10.46
N SER A 272 13.79 -22.42 -9.22
CA SER A 272 14.47 -21.59 -8.22
C SER A 272 15.95 -21.32 -8.54
N CYS A 273 16.67 -22.32 -9.05
CA CYS A 273 18.06 -22.16 -9.51
C CYS A 273 18.12 -21.20 -10.71
N LYS A 274 17.28 -21.43 -11.72
CA LYS A 274 17.17 -20.57 -12.90
C LYS A 274 16.93 -19.10 -12.54
N ILE A 275 16.00 -18.81 -11.62
CA ILE A 275 15.72 -17.44 -11.16
C ILE A 275 16.94 -16.79 -10.50
N ARG A 276 17.71 -17.54 -9.70
CA ARG A 276 18.95 -17.04 -9.06
C ARG A 276 20.04 -16.79 -10.10
N GLU A 277 20.29 -17.74 -10.99
CA GLU A 277 21.31 -17.67 -12.03
C GLU A 277 21.04 -16.53 -13.02
N GLU A 278 19.81 -16.41 -13.53
CA GLU A 278 19.38 -15.26 -14.32
C GLU A 278 19.52 -13.95 -13.51
N GLY A 279 19.19 -13.95 -12.23
CA GLY A 279 19.32 -12.79 -11.34
C GLY A 279 20.78 -12.33 -11.15
N GLU A 280 21.73 -13.25 -11.09
CA GLU A 280 23.16 -12.98 -11.02
C GLU A 280 23.79 -12.67 -12.37
N GLU A 281 23.24 -13.17 -13.47
CA GLU A 281 23.67 -12.83 -14.82
C GLU A 281 23.18 -11.43 -15.22
N ARG A 282 21.89 -11.12 -14.99
CA ARG A 282 21.28 -9.80 -15.28
C ARG A 282 22.06 -8.67 -14.61
N LYS A 283 22.54 -8.86 -13.37
CA LYS A 283 23.34 -7.88 -12.61
C LYS A 283 24.73 -7.58 -13.20
N ARG A 284 25.25 -8.40 -14.12
CA ARG A 284 26.57 -8.19 -14.74
C ARG A 284 26.43 -7.36 -16.00
N ALA A 285 27.14 -6.24 -16.08
CA ALA A 285 27.22 -5.43 -17.29
C ALA A 285 28.04 -6.17 -18.37
N LYS A 286 27.46 -6.37 -19.55
CA LYS A 286 28.09 -7.07 -20.69
C LYS A 286 28.07 -6.19 -21.93
N LEU A 287 29.19 -6.07 -22.65
CA LEU A 287 29.22 -5.37 -23.93
C LEU A 287 28.33 -6.09 -24.97
N SER A 288 27.60 -5.33 -25.79
CA SER A 288 26.76 -5.82 -26.89
C SER A 288 27.23 -5.22 -28.23
N LYS A 289 26.79 -5.78 -29.36
CA LYS A 289 27.20 -5.30 -30.70
C LYS A 289 26.84 -3.83 -30.98
N SER A 290 25.94 -3.23 -30.19
CA SER A 290 25.45 -1.86 -30.36
C SER A 290 25.55 -0.98 -29.11
N GLY A 291 26.22 -1.48 -28.06
CA GLY A 291 26.29 -0.83 -26.75
C GLY A 291 26.57 -1.85 -25.64
N PHE A 292 25.62 -2.04 -24.71
CA PHE A 292 25.77 -2.99 -23.61
C PHE A 292 24.44 -3.45 -23.00
N VAL A 293 24.43 -4.65 -22.41
CA VAL A 293 23.34 -5.18 -21.59
C VAL A 293 23.64 -4.96 -20.11
N TYR A 294 22.65 -4.46 -19.34
CA TYR A 294 22.72 -4.32 -17.88
C TYR A 294 21.32 -4.46 -17.24
N ASN A 295 21.22 -5.18 -16.13
CA ASN A 295 19.96 -5.57 -15.47
C ASN A 295 18.92 -6.23 -16.40
N GLY A 296 19.40 -6.94 -17.42
CA GLY A 296 18.56 -7.57 -18.45
C GLY A 296 18.02 -6.63 -19.54
N VAL A 297 18.45 -5.37 -19.56
CA VAL A 297 18.09 -4.37 -20.58
C VAL A 297 19.30 -4.12 -21.49
N ASP A 298 19.14 -4.28 -22.81
CA ASP A 298 20.16 -3.86 -23.80
C ASP A 298 20.03 -2.34 -24.05
N TYR A 299 21.16 -1.62 -24.01
CA TYR A 299 21.27 -0.17 -24.18
C TYR A 299 22.10 0.12 -25.44
N CYS A 300 21.50 0.83 -26.40
CA CYS A 300 22.02 1.05 -27.74
C CYS A 300 22.55 2.49 -27.92
N MET A 301 23.61 2.68 -28.71
CA MET A 301 24.24 4.00 -28.86
C MET A 301 23.27 5.07 -29.41
N GLY A 302 23.04 6.10 -28.60
CA GLY A 302 22.09 7.19 -28.88
C GLY A 302 20.80 7.14 -28.07
N ASP A 303 20.54 6.04 -27.35
CA ASP A 303 19.42 5.89 -26.40
C ASP A 303 19.38 7.03 -25.36
N PHE A 304 18.17 7.30 -24.84
CA PHE A 304 17.99 8.17 -23.69
C PHE A 304 17.82 7.33 -22.41
N VAL A 305 18.48 7.75 -21.34
CA VAL A 305 18.59 7.01 -20.08
C VAL A 305 18.41 7.91 -18.87
N TYR A 306 17.91 7.32 -17.78
CA TYR A 306 17.96 7.88 -16.44
C TYR A 306 19.29 7.55 -15.78
N VAL A 307 19.92 8.55 -15.19
CA VAL A 307 21.16 8.42 -14.42
C VAL A 307 20.93 8.89 -12.99
N ASP A 308 21.43 8.14 -12.00
CA ASP A 308 21.37 8.55 -10.59
C ASP A 308 22.15 9.88 -10.40
N PRO A 309 21.54 10.91 -9.78
CA PRO A 309 22.16 12.21 -9.54
C PRO A 309 23.58 12.18 -8.93
N ARG A 310 23.90 11.19 -8.09
CA ARG A 310 25.20 11.06 -7.40
C ARG A 310 26.38 11.01 -8.38
N PHE A 311 26.21 10.40 -9.54
CA PHE A 311 27.26 10.28 -10.57
C PHE A 311 27.44 11.57 -11.41
N ILE A 312 26.49 12.53 -11.33
CA ILE A 312 26.47 13.72 -12.17
C ILE A 312 26.77 15.01 -11.37
N TYR A 313 26.27 15.12 -10.14
CA TYR A 313 26.55 16.27 -9.26
C TYR A 313 27.70 16.02 -8.27
N GLY A 314 28.17 14.77 -8.18
CA GLY A 314 29.14 14.33 -7.16
C GLY A 314 28.51 14.21 -5.75
N PRO A 315 29.31 13.81 -4.74
CA PRO A 315 28.87 13.85 -3.35
C PRO A 315 28.67 15.30 -2.92
N GLU A 316 27.53 15.60 -2.29
CA GLU A 316 27.22 16.96 -1.81
C GLU A 316 28.26 17.42 -0.77
N LYS A 317 29.05 18.43 -1.17
CA LYS A 317 29.81 19.22 -0.21
C LYS A 317 28.86 19.85 0.81
N LYS A 318 29.22 19.81 2.09
CA LYS A 318 28.46 20.46 3.19
C LYS A 318 28.70 21.98 3.26
N GLU A 319 28.92 22.62 2.12
CA GLU A 319 29.25 24.04 1.98
C GLU A 319 27.98 24.90 1.96
N ASP A 320 27.28 25.00 3.11
CA ASP A 320 26.44 26.18 3.39
C ASP A 320 26.16 26.37 4.90
N LYS A 321 27.24 26.54 5.67
CA LYS A 321 27.18 26.85 7.12
C LYS A 321 28.20 27.87 7.64
N GLU A 322 29.19 28.28 6.85
CA GLU A 322 30.36 29.01 7.37
C GLU A 322 30.44 30.48 6.98
N ASN A 323 29.60 30.96 6.05
CA ASN A 323 29.50 32.39 5.66
C ASN A 323 28.82 33.30 6.71
N VAL A 324 29.02 33.03 8.01
CA VAL A 324 28.64 33.92 9.13
C VAL A 324 29.72 33.91 10.24
N LYS A 325 31.01 33.88 9.86
CA LYS A 325 32.16 33.82 10.79
C LYS A 325 33.27 34.86 10.52
N SER A 326 32.95 36.01 9.93
CA SER A 326 33.99 37.00 9.53
C SER A 326 33.64 38.48 9.77
N ARG A 327 33.00 38.81 10.92
CA ARG A 327 33.03 40.16 11.51
C ARG A 327 32.51 40.17 12.96
N ASN A 328 33.45 40.26 13.91
CA ASN A 328 33.41 41.06 15.15
C ASN A 328 34.57 40.63 16.07
N LYS A 329 35.47 41.56 16.40
CA LYS A 329 36.65 41.33 17.25
C LYS A 329 36.73 42.45 18.28
N LYS A 330 36.71 42.09 19.57
CA LYS A 330 36.70 42.98 20.77
C LYS A 330 35.40 43.78 20.98
N GLY A 331 35.06 44.05 22.26
CA GLY A 331 34.00 44.97 22.67
C GLY A 331 32.85 44.34 23.50
N SER A 332 32.76 44.77 24.77
CA SER A 332 31.58 44.81 25.67
C SER A 332 30.38 43.85 25.48
N THR A 333 30.22 42.99 26.49
CA THR A 333 28.98 42.48 27.13
C THR A 333 27.60 42.88 26.56
N PRO A 334 26.79 41.89 26.11
CA PRO A 334 25.33 42.03 25.97
C PRO A 334 24.53 41.09 26.91
N LYS A 335 23.29 41.49 27.24
CA LYS A 335 22.32 40.68 28.00
C LYS A 335 21.80 39.50 27.16
N LYS A 336 21.36 38.43 27.82
CA LYS A 336 20.72 37.26 27.16
C LYS A 336 19.25 37.55 26.81
N GLU A 337 18.92 37.61 25.53
CA GLU A 337 17.55 37.40 25.03
C GLU A 337 17.50 36.22 24.04
N ASP A 338 16.33 35.59 23.94
CA ASP A 338 16.20 34.19 23.55
C ASP A 338 15.85 33.97 22.05
N GLU A 339 16.69 34.50 21.14
CA GLU A 339 16.57 34.33 19.68
C GLU A 339 16.98 32.90 19.22
N LYS A 340 16.14 31.91 19.56
CA LYS A 340 16.32 30.52 19.09
C LYS A 340 16.03 30.39 17.59
N LYS A 341 17.08 30.49 16.76
CA LYS A 341 17.04 30.30 15.28
C LYS A 341 16.15 29.11 14.88
N ILE A 342 15.01 29.42 14.27
CA ILE A 342 14.08 28.43 13.71
C ILE A 342 14.76 27.78 12.50
N LYS A 343 15.06 26.48 12.59
CA LYS A 343 15.49 25.69 11.42
C LYS A 343 14.34 25.60 10.41
N PRO A 344 14.62 25.58 9.09
CA PRO A 344 13.62 25.47 8.02
C PRO A 344 12.82 24.15 8.08
N GLY A 345 11.95 23.96 7.08
CA GLY A 345 10.95 22.92 6.98
C GLY A 345 11.46 21.47 6.98
N ARG A 346 10.57 20.53 6.64
CA ARG A 346 10.99 19.20 6.20
C ARG A 346 11.41 19.28 4.72
N ASP A 347 12.20 18.32 4.28
CA ASP A 347 12.52 18.04 2.87
C ASP A 347 13.34 19.06 2.04
N THR A 348 13.69 20.25 2.55
CA THR A 348 14.54 21.25 1.85
C THR A 348 16.03 20.85 1.65
N GLY A 349 16.38 19.57 1.68
CA GLY A 349 17.76 19.16 2.00
C GLY A 349 18.44 18.12 1.12
N LEU A 350 17.71 17.22 0.45
CA LEU A 350 18.30 16.11 -0.33
C LEU A 350 17.19 15.37 -1.08
N LYS A 351 16.99 15.68 -2.37
CA LYS A 351 16.24 14.85 -3.34
C LYS A 351 16.12 15.50 -4.73
N LYS A 352 16.80 14.94 -5.74
CA LYS A 352 16.71 15.37 -7.15
C LYS A 352 16.08 14.26 -7.98
N ALA A 353 15.35 14.61 -9.04
CA ALA A 353 14.91 13.66 -10.07
C ALA A 353 16.12 13.06 -10.79
N PHE A 354 15.95 11.88 -11.39
CA PHE A 354 16.98 11.25 -12.22
C PHE A 354 17.46 12.21 -13.31
N VAL A 355 18.76 12.24 -13.57
CA VAL A 355 19.30 13.06 -14.66
C VAL A 355 18.93 12.39 -15.98
N VAL A 356 18.29 13.15 -16.88
CA VAL A 356 18.02 12.68 -18.24
C VAL A 356 19.30 12.81 -19.04
N CYS A 357 19.73 11.72 -19.65
CA CYS A 357 20.97 11.63 -20.41
C CYS A 357 20.75 10.98 -21.78
N GLN A 358 21.67 11.22 -22.71
CA GLN A 358 21.78 10.49 -23.97
C GLN A 358 23.12 9.73 -24.02
N LEU A 359 23.06 8.45 -24.39
CA LEU A 359 24.21 7.57 -24.53
C LEU A 359 25.09 7.98 -25.72
N LEU A 360 26.41 8.15 -25.53
CA LEU A 360 27.34 8.64 -26.56
C LEU A 360 28.32 7.60 -27.09
N ASP A 361 29.10 7.01 -26.19
CA ASP A 361 30.12 5.99 -26.43
C ASP A 361 30.34 5.17 -25.14
N VAL A 362 31.01 4.03 -25.29
CA VAL A 362 31.38 3.12 -24.21
C VAL A 362 32.91 3.05 -24.17
N VAL A 363 33.48 3.27 -22.99
CA VAL A 363 34.92 3.38 -22.76
C VAL A 363 35.40 2.14 -22.02
N VAL A 364 35.98 1.19 -22.74
CA VAL A 364 36.54 -0.04 -22.13
C VAL A 364 37.81 0.31 -21.36
N SER A 365 37.88 -0.13 -20.09
CA SER A 365 38.97 0.25 -19.21
C SER A 365 40.22 -0.59 -19.48
N LYS A 366 41.39 0.06 -19.60
CA LYS A 366 42.67 -0.62 -19.91
C LYS A 366 43.25 -1.43 -18.75
N VAL A 367 42.71 -1.28 -17.54
CA VAL A 367 43.08 -2.03 -16.35
C VAL A 367 41.79 -2.61 -15.76
N PRO A 368 41.66 -3.95 -15.59
CA PRO A 368 40.45 -4.54 -15.03
C PRO A 368 40.22 -4.10 -13.58
N SER A 369 39.12 -3.41 -13.32
CA SER A 369 38.59 -3.30 -11.95
C SER A 369 37.93 -4.62 -11.55
N ARG A 370 37.75 -4.87 -10.24
CA ARG A 370 37.06 -6.08 -9.76
C ARG A 370 35.54 -6.09 -10.00
N TYR A 371 34.95 -5.00 -10.51
CA TYR A 371 33.48 -4.83 -10.54
C TYR A 371 32.91 -4.31 -11.86
N ASP A 372 33.52 -3.31 -12.49
CA ASP A 372 33.10 -2.76 -13.79
C ASP A 372 34.17 -2.99 -14.87
N LEU A 373 33.73 -3.45 -16.04
CA LEU A 373 34.56 -3.77 -17.22
C LEU A 373 34.76 -2.57 -18.16
N PHE A 374 33.83 -1.61 -18.12
CA PHE A 374 33.80 -0.43 -18.98
C PHE A 374 33.06 0.70 -18.27
N GLU A 375 33.36 1.93 -18.64
CA GLU A 375 32.57 3.11 -18.29
C GLU A 375 31.75 3.57 -19.51
N VAL A 376 30.78 4.45 -19.25
CA VAL A 376 29.73 4.83 -20.18
C VAL A 376 29.68 6.35 -20.29
N ASN A 377 29.86 6.88 -21.49
CA ASN A 377 29.87 8.32 -21.75
C ASN A 377 28.44 8.80 -22.06
N VAL A 378 27.94 9.72 -21.24
CA VAL A 378 26.55 10.20 -21.29
C VAL A 378 26.47 11.72 -21.43
N ARG A 379 25.73 12.21 -22.43
CA ARG A 379 25.39 13.63 -22.58
C ARG A 379 24.24 13.97 -21.65
N ARG A 380 24.47 14.94 -20.76
CA ARG A 380 23.44 15.45 -19.87
C ARG A 380 22.43 16.34 -20.60
N PHE A 381 21.15 16.16 -20.29
CA PHE A 381 20.09 17.15 -20.49
C PHE A 381 19.84 17.89 -19.16
N TYR A 382 19.51 19.17 -19.25
CA TYR A 382 19.15 20.01 -18.10
C TYR A 382 17.63 20.03 -17.93
N ARG A 383 17.15 19.95 -16.70
CA ARG A 383 15.72 20.10 -16.35
C ARG A 383 15.38 21.55 -15.97
N PRO A 384 14.11 21.97 -16.00
CA PRO A 384 13.66 23.26 -15.45
C PRO A 384 14.20 23.57 -14.05
N GLU A 385 14.20 22.57 -13.17
CA GLU A 385 14.68 22.65 -11.78
C GLU A 385 16.22 22.71 -11.65
N ASP A 386 16.98 22.42 -12.71
CA ASP A 386 18.42 22.71 -12.76
C ASP A 386 18.73 24.20 -12.99
N ILE A 387 17.72 24.99 -13.37
CA ILE A 387 17.86 26.42 -13.67
C ILE A 387 17.32 27.26 -12.50
N SER A 388 16.07 27.03 -12.07
CA SER A 388 15.50 27.66 -10.86
C SER A 388 14.12 27.07 -10.51
N SER A 389 13.69 27.23 -9.25
CA SER A 389 12.30 26.96 -8.83
C SER A 389 11.29 27.78 -9.65
N LYS A 390 11.57 29.06 -9.91
CA LYS A 390 10.72 29.92 -10.75
C LYS A 390 10.57 29.42 -12.20
N LYS A 391 11.59 28.75 -12.77
CA LYS A 391 11.45 28.07 -14.09
C LYS A 391 10.67 26.77 -13.93
N SER A 392 10.98 25.91 -12.94
CA SER A 392 10.29 24.62 -12.78
C SER A 392 8.81 24.73 -12.44
N TYR A 393 8.39 25.79 -11.73
CA TYR A 393 6.97 26.12 -11.49
C TYR A 393 6.22 26.48 -12.78
N ARG A 394 6.85 27.18 -13.73
CA ARG A 394 6.20 27.65 -14.98
C ARG A 394 6.35 26.70 -16.18
N SER A 395 7.20 25.68 -16.06
CA SER A 395 7.54 24.74 -17.13
C SER A 395 6.61 23.54 -17.15
N ASP A 396 6.65 22.75 -18.23
CA ASP A 396 6.13 21.40 -18.18
C ASP A 396 7.08 20.50 -17.36
N ILE A 397 6.55 19.47 -16.71
CA ILE A 397 7.34 18.51 -15.94
C ILE A 397 8.08 17.49 -16.84
N GLN A 398 7.66 17.39 -18.11
CA GLN A 398 8.32 16.61 -19.17
C GLN A 398 9.27 17.48 -20.04
N GLU A 399 9.44 18.77 -19.74
CA GLU A 399 10.35 19.67 -20.47
C GLU A 399 11.82 19.40 -20.11
N VAL A 400 12.70 19.24 -21.10
CA VAL A 400 14.16 19.14 -20.91
C VAL A 400 14.94 19.93 -21.95
N TYR A 401 16.18 20.31 -21.63
CA TYR A 401 17.06 21.10 -22.50
C TYR A 401 18.32 20.34 -22.86
N TYR A 402 18.65 20.31 -24.14
CA TYR A 402 19.91 19.74 -24.63
C TYR A 402 21.10 20.52 -24.04
N SER A 403 22.15 19.84 -23.61
CA SER A 403 23.45 20.46 -23.31
C SER A 403 24.60 19.81 -24.09
N GLN A 404 25.76 20.47 -24.13
CA GLN A 404 26.99 19.86 -24.64
C GLN A 404 27.78 19.10 -23.57
N LYS A 405 27.43 19.28 -22.28
CA LYS A 405 28.12 18.59 -21.18
C LYS A 405 27.93 17.07 -21.28
N ALA A 406 29.05 16.36 -21.19
CA ALA A 406 29.10 14.92 -21.09
C ALA A 406 29.76 14.51 -19.77
N HIS A 407 29.42 13.32 -19.29
CA HIS A 407 29.93 12.73 -18.05
C HIS A 407 30.28 11.25 -18.33
N LEU A 408 31.33 10.75 -17.70
CA LEU A 408 31.71 9.34 -17.73
C LEU A 408 31.23 8.69 -16.44
N ILE A 409 30.47 7.59 -16.54
CA ILE A 409 29.82 6.91 -15.40
C ILE A 409 29.95 5.38 -15.53
N PRO A 410 29.94 4.60 -14.43
CA PRO A 410 29.81 3.15 -14.52
C PRO A 410 28.39 2.75 -14.98
N PRO A 411 28.19 1.55 -15.56
CA PRO A 411 26.88 1.04 -15.94
C PRO A 411 25.87 1.01 -14.78
N GLY A 412 26.35 0.72 -13.56
CA GLY A 412 25.56 0.77 -12.32
C GLY A 412 25.10 2.17 -11.89
N GLY A 413 25.41 3.22 -12.65
CA GLY A 413 24.82 4.55 -12.50
C GLY A 413 23.57 4.79 -13.35
N ILE A 414 23.16 3.83 -14.19
CA ILE A 414 21.99 3.91 -15.08
C ILE A 414 20.80 3.19 -14.44
N GLU A 415 19.75 3.96 -14.20
CA GLU A 415 18.52 3.54 -13.50
C GLU A 415 17.43 3.01 -14.46
N GLY A 416 17.61 3.20 -15.77
CA GLY A 416 16.70 2.68 -16.81
C GLY A 416 16.67 3.53 -18.08
N LYS A 417 15.84 3.12 -19.06
CA LYS A 417 15.59 3.90 -20.28
C LYS A 417 14.49 4.94 -20.11
N CYS A 418 14.64 6.03 -20.85
CA CYS A 418 13.63 7.07 -21.08
C CYS A 418 13.63 7.45 -22.57
N GLU A 419 12.81 8.42 -22.95
CA GLU A 419 12.79 8.97 -24.31
C GLU A 419 12.88 10.49 -24.27
N VAL A 420 13.57 11.08 -25.26
CA VAL A 420 13.49 12.52 -25.53
C VAL A 420 13.02 12.73 -26.97
N ARG A 421 11.80 13.26 -27.10
CA ARG A 421 11.11 13.59 -28.35
C ARG A 421 11.19 15.10 -28.63
N ARG A 422 10.63 15.56 -29.74
CA ARG A 422 10.26 16.98 -29.88
C ARG A 422 8.82 17.16 -29.41
N LYS A 423 8.41 18.40 -29.12
CA LYS A 423 7.07 18.67 -28.60
C LYS A 423 5.93 18.32 -29.57
N HIS A 424 6.16 18.42 -30.88
CA HIS A 424 5.21 17.96 -31.91
C HIS A 424 5.20 16.43 -32.09
N ASP A 425 6.19 15.72 -31.57
CA ASP A 425 6.25 14.23 -31.58
C ASP A 425 5.72 13.64 -30.25
N MET A 426 5.24 14.48 -29.33
CA MET A 426 4.58 14.06 -28.08
C MET A 426 3.16 13.55 -28.38
N PRO A 427 2.68 12.50 -27.68
CA PRO A 427 1.32 12.01 -27.85
C PRO A 427 0.29 13.07 -27.43
N LEU A 428 -0.75 13.24 -28.25
CA LEU A 428 -1.89 14.12 -27.96
C LEU A 428 -2.81 13.48 -26.91
N ARG A 429 -2.39 13.47 -25.64
CA ARG A 429 -3.21 12.97 -24.51
C ARG A 429 -3.47 14.04 -23.47
N ASN A 430 -4.76 14.36 -23.30
CA ASN A 430 -5.22 15.27 -22.26
C ASN A 430 -5.17 14.65 -20.86
N ASP A 431 -5.03 13.32 -20.76
CA ASP A 431 -5.01 12.52 -19.53
C ASP A 431 -4.27 13.17 -18.37
N TYR A 432 -4.87 13.09 -17.19
CA TYR A 432 -4.46 13.80 -15.98
C TYR A 432 -3.05 13.44 -15.49
N LEU A 433 -2.50 12.29 -15.91
CA LEU A 433 -1.36 11.63 -15.27
C LEU A 433 -0.30 11.21 -16.28
N ILE A 434 0.98 11.26 -15.87
CA ILE A 434 2.11 11.10 -16.80
C ILE A 434 2.23 9.64 -17.26
N LEU A 435 1.85 9.40 -18.51
CA LEU A 435 1.97 8.13 -19.20
C LEU A 435 3.40 7.93 -19.73
N GLY A 436 4.29 7.46 -18.85
CA GLY A 436 5.58 6.88 -19.21
C GLY A 436 6.80 7.79 -19.06
N ASN A 437 7.96 7.24 -19.47
CA ASN A 437 9.29 7.84 -19.29
C ASN A 437 9.67 8.80 -20.44
N ILE A 438 8.72 9.60 -20.93
CA ILE A 438 8.91 10.43 -22.13
C ILE A 438 9.11 11.90 -21.73
N PHE A 439 10.07 12.56 -22.37
CA PHE A 439 10.36 13.99 -22.26
C PHE A 439 10.34 14.66 -23.64
N PHE A 440 10.22 15.98 -23.68
CA PHE A 440 10.38 16.77 -24.91
C PHE A 440 11.47 17.84 -24.79
N CYS A 441 12.16 18.12 -25.90
CA CYS A 441 13.25 19.08 -25.95
C CYS A 441 13.12 20.06 -27.13
N GLU A 442 12.83 21.33 -26.84
CA GLU A 442 12.77 22.40 -27.86
C GLU A 442 13.96 23.39 -27.79
N LEU A 443 14.69 23.43 -26.66
CA LEU A 443 15.72 24.43 -26.39
C LEU A 443 17.09 23.81 -26.05
N PHE A 444 18.12 24.66 -26.16
CA PHE A 444 19.51 24.39 -25.83
C PHE A 444 19.94 25.21 -24.62
N TYR A 445 20.60 24.59 -23.63
CA TYR A 445 21.12 25.28 -22.44
C TYR A 445 22.65 25.44 -22.50
N HIS A 446 23.11 26.70 -22.44
CA HIS A 446 24.52 27.07 -22.53
C HIS A 446 24.82 28.35 -21.72
N ASN A 447 25.95 28.35 -21.01
CA ASN A 447 26.48 29.48 -20.24
C ASN A 447 25.44 30.22 -19.36
N GLY A 448 24.53 29.48 -18.71
CA GLY A 448 23.49 30.03 -17.83
C GLY A 448 22.20 30.46 -18.56
N SER A 449 22.13 30.32 -19.88
CA SER A 449 21.03 30.81 -20.71
C SER A 449 20.40 29.73 -21.61
N LEU A 450 19.16 29.98 -22.04
CA LEU A 450 18.41 29.12 -22.96
C LEU A 450 18.36 29.74 -24.35
N HIS A 451 18.56 28.92 -25.39
CA HIS A 451 18.51 29.31 -26.79
C HIS A 451 17.59 28.37 -27.58
N GLN A 452 16.86 28.90 -28.57
CA GLN A 452 16.17 28.08 -29.56
C GLN A 452 17.17 27.37 -30.49
N PHE A 453 16.78 26.24 -31.09
CA PHE A 453 17.53 25.66 -32.19
C PHE A 453 17.40 26.55 -33.44
N SER A 454 18.51 27.11 -33.92
CA SER A 454 18.48 28.09 -35.01
C SER A 454 18.02 27.47 -36.34
N THR A 455 16.91 27.97 -36.87
CA THR A 455 16.28 27.62 -38.16
C THR A 455 17.04 28.16 -39.39
N GLY A 456 18.36 28.35 -39.26
CA GLY A 456 19.18 29.04 -40.24
C GLY A 456 19.53 28.20 -41.48
N LYS A 457 19.12 28.65 -42.66
CA LYS A 457 19.52 28.11 -43.98
C LYS A 457 21.02 28.33 -44.28
N LYS A 458 21.94 27.63 -43.59
CA LYS A 458 23.37 27.56 -43.99
C LYS A 458 23.91 26.13 -43.97
N LYS A 459 24.19 25.58 -45.16
CA LYS A 459 24.79 24.26 -45.39
C LYS A 459 26.24 24.20 -44.84
N LYS A 460 26.44 23.75 -43.60
CA LYS A 460 27.67 23.08 -43.14
C LYS A 460 27.30 21.79 -42.39
N LYS A 461 28.09 20.72 -42.54
CA LYS A 461 27.78 19.33 -42.08
C LYS A 461 27.77 19.17 -40.54
N LYS A 462 26.90 19.86 -39.81
CA LYS A 462 26.59 19.53 -38.41
C LYS A 462 25.69 18.29 -38.39
N LYS A 463 26.07 17.25 -37.63
CA LYS A 463 25.26 16.03 -37.44
C LYS A 463 23.83 16.45 -37.04
N LYS A 464 22.81 15.99 -37.76
CA LYS A 464 21.40 16.17 -37.34
C LYS A 464 21.26 15.57 -35.93
N LYS A 465 20.76 16.36 -34.96
CA LYS A 465 20.49 15.84 -33.62
C LYS A 465 19.39 14.78 -33.72
N LYS A 466 19.73 13.52 -33.37
CA LYS A 466 18.74 12.46 -33.22
C LYS A 466 17.91 12.74 -31.95
N PHE A 467 16.61 12.76 -32.12
CA PHE A 467 15.58 12.67 -31.09
C PHE A 467 14.75 11.42 -31.40
N SER A 468 14.05 10.89 -30.41
CA SER A 468 13.15 9.75 -30.59
C SER A 468 11.94 10.18 -31.44
N THR A 469 11.50 9.34 -32.37
CA THR A 469 10.38 9.58 -33.28
C THR A 469 9.29 8.52 -33.15
N LEU A 470 8.09 8.81 -33.63
CA LEU A 470 6.96 7.86 -33.61
C LEU A 470 7.24 6.53 -34.33
N LYS A 471 8.19 6.49 -35.29
CA LYS A 471 8.60 5.24 -35.96
C LYS A 471 9.54 4.38 -35.11
N ASP A 472 10.29 4.99 -34.19
CA ASP A 472 11.13 4.26 -33.24
C ASP A 472 10.27 3.54 -32.18
N ASP A 473 9.11 4.11 -31.83
CA ASP A 473 8.12 3.53 -30.90
C ASP A 473 7.63 2.15 -31.39
N THR A 474 7.32 2.03 -32.69
CA THR A 474 6.86 0.78 -33.32
C THR A 474 7.95 -0.32 -33.26
N LEU A 475 9.22 0.06 -33.44
CA LEU A 475 10.36 -0.86 -33.37
C LEU A 475 10.71 -1.24 -31.92
N LEU A 476 10.65 -0.28 -30.98
CA LEU A 476 10.92 -0.53 -29.56
C LEU A 476 9.84 -1.39 -28.90
N ARG A 477 8.59 -1.35 -29.36
CA ARG A 477 7.53 -2.30 -28.95
C ARG A 477 7.87 -3.73 -29.39
N LYS A 478 8.32 -3.93 -30.63
CA LYS A 478 8.75 -5.27 -31.13
C LYS A 478 10.04 -5.78 -30.46
N LEU A 479 10.93 -4.89 -30.02
CA LEU A 479 12.20 -5.25 -29.35
C LEU A 479 12.06 -5.49 -27.82
N LYS A 480 10.99 -5.01 -27.18
CA LYS A 480 10.59 -5.50 -25.85
C LYS A 480 9.90 -6.86 -26.02
N GLY A 481 10.69 -7.93 -25.89
CA GLY A 481 10.32 -9.27 -26.35
C GLY A 481 8.92 -9.77 -25.94
N LYS A 482 8.17 -10.23 -26.94
CA LYS A 482 6.89 -10.97 -26.82
C LYS A 482 5.79 -10.29 -25.98
N GLY A 483 5.49 -9.03 -26.27
CA GLY A 483 4.10 -8.55 -26.25
C GLY A 483 3.42 -8.87 -27.60
N ILE A 484 2.14 -9.27 -27.58
CA ILE A 484 1.38 -9.63 -28.80
C ILE A 484 1.20 -8.39 -29.70
N GLU A 485 1.35 -8.55 -31.01
CA GLU A 485 1.17 -7.47 -31.99
C GLU A 485 -0.31 -7.16 -32.27
N GLY A 486 -0.60 -5.89 -32.52
CA GLY A 486 -1.89 -5.39 -32.96
C GLY A 486 -1.72 -3.94 -33.42
N GLU A 487 -2.10 -3.64 -34.66
CA GLU A 487 -1.89 -2.31 -35.25
C GLU A 487 -3.10 -1.38 -35.04
N THR A 488 -2.83 -0.08 -35.09
CA THR A 488 -3.78 1.06 -35.11
C THR A 488 -4.68 1.32 -33.89
N ASP A 489 -4.57 2.55 -33.37
CA ASP A 489 -5.58 3.35 -32.65
C ASP A 489 -6.58 2.65 -31.70
N SER A 490 -6.08 2.10 -30.59
CA SER A 490 -6.33 2.69 -29.25
C SER A 490 -5.56 1.99 -28.14
N ASP A 491 -5.12 2.76 -27.12
CA ASP A 491 -4.60 2.21 -25.84
C ASP A 491 -5.75 1.88 -24.86
N GLU A 492 -7.01 1.95 -25.30
CA GLU A 492 -8.16 1.58 -24.47
C GLU A 492 -8.20 0.07 -24.24
N VAL A 493 -8.60 -0.33 -23.02
CA VAL A 493 -9.03 -1.70 -22.80
C VAL A 493 -10.37 -1.86 -23.54
N PRO A 494 -10.53 -2.85 -24.43
CA PRO A 494 -11.81 -3.16 -25.06
C PRO A 494 -12.90 -3.27 -23.99
N LYS A 495 -14.13 -2.84 -24.26
CA LYS A 495 -15.18 -2.81 -23.22
C LYS A 495 -15.40 -4.19 -22.59
N GLU A 496 -15.32 -5.27 -23.38
CA GLU A 496 -15.37 -6.67 -22.93
C GLU A 496 -14.26 -7.09 -21.95
N MET A 497 -13.15 -6.34 -21.88
CA MET A 497 -11.99 -6.63 -21.02
C MET A 497 -11.93 -5.70 -19.80
N ARG A 498 -12.94 -4.84 -19.59
CA ARG A 498 -13.08 -4.02 -18.38
C ARG A 498 -13.71 -4.86 -17.28
N LEU A 499 -13.12 -4.82 -16.09
CA LEU A 499 -13.58 -5.58 -14.93
C LEU A 499 -14.84 -4.91 -14.35
N ALA A 500 -15.95 -5.63 -14.32
CA ALA A 500 -17.16 -5.18 -13.63
C ALA A 500 -16.87 -5.04 -12.13
N THR A 501 -16.80 -3.79 -11.65
CA THR A 501 -16.24 -3.46 -10.34
C THR A 501 -17.34 -3.11 -9.32
N LEU A 502 -17.18 -3.62 -8.10
CA LEU A 502 -17.96 -3.29 -6.91
C LEU A 502 -17.04 -2.59 -5.89
N ASP A 503 -17.26 -1.30 -5.64
CA ASP A 503 -16.47 -0.50 -4.67
C ASP A 503 -17.21 -0.41 -3.32
N ILE A 504 -16.62 -0.93 -2.25
CA ILE A 504 -17.25 -1.05 -0.92
C ILE A 504 -16.56 -0.10 0.06
N PHE A 505 -17.33 0.66 0.83
CA PHE A 505 -16.85 1.83 1.58
C PHE A 505 -16.26 2.88 0.63
N ALA A 506 -16.95 3.11 -0.48
CA ALA A 506 -16.47 3.87 -1.64
C ALA A 506 -16.18 5.36 -1.33
N GLY A 507 -16.73 5.90 -0.24
CA GLY A 507 -16.63 7.30 0.12
C GLY A 507 -17.20 8.19 -0.99
N CYS A 508 -16.48 9.26 -1.33
CA CYS A 508 -16.82 10.10 -2.48
C CYS A 508 -16.32 9.58 -3.83
N GLY A 509 -15.68 8.40 -3.91
CA GLY A 509 -15.24 7.78 -5.17
C GLY A 509 -13.77 7.93 -5.56
N GLY A 510 -12.91 8.50 -4.72
CA GLY A 510 -11.49 8.73 -5.06
C GLY A 510 -10.66 7.48 -5.39
N LEU A 511 -11.07 6.28 -4.94
CA LEU A 511 -10.48 5.00 -5.34
C LEU A 511 -10.96 4.59 -6.73
N SER A 512 -12.28 4.41 -6.91
CA SER A 512 -12.91 4.16 -8.21
C SER A 512 -12.40 5.11 -9.30
N LYS A 513 -12.31 6.43 -9.04
CA LYS A 513 -11.93 7.40 -10.08
C LYS A 513 -10.55 7.17 -10.67
N GLY A 514 -9.58 6.77 -9.85
CA GLY A 514 -8.25 6.43 -10.37
C GLY A 514 -8.25 5.09 -11.12
N LEU A 515 -8.97 4.09 -10.63
CA LEU A 515 -9.09 2.78 -11.27
C LEU A 515 -9.78 2.87 -12.64
N GLU A 516 -10.86 3.64 -12.74
CA GLU A 516 -11.54 3.98 -14.00
C GLU A 516 -10.61 4.72 -14.97
N GLN A 517 -9.84 5.70 -14.48
CA GLN A 517 -8.90 6.48 -15.31
C GLN A 517 -7.82 5.61 -15.97
N SER A 518 -7.50 4.41 -15.46
CA SER A 518 -6.57 3.49 -16.14
C SER A 518 -7.21 2.71 -17.29
N GLY A 519 -8.55 2.70 -17.34
CA GLY A 519 -9.37 2.01 -18.33
C GLY A 519 -9.62 0.53 -18.05
N VAL A 520 -9.11 -0.05 -16.95
CA VAL A 520 -9.30 -1.49 -16.63
C VAL A 520 -10.55 -1.78 -15.81
N SER A 521 -11.05 -0.80 -15.06
CA SER A 521 -12.14 -0.95 -14.11
C SER A 521 -13.33 -0.14 -14.57
N GLU A 522 -14.52 -0.72 -14.45
CA GLU A 522 -15.79 -0.03 -14.63
C GLU A 522 -16.64 -0.26 -13.37
N THR A 523 -16.79 0.76 -12.52
CA THR A 523 -17.55 0.62 -11.26
C THR A 523 -19.05 0.59 -11.56
N LYS A 524 -19.59 -0.62 -11.68
CA LYS A 524 -21.03 -0.87 -11.88
C LYS A 524 -21.83 -0.67 -10.60
N TRP A 525 -21.23 -0.97 -9.44
CA TRP A 525 -21.87 -0.87 -8.12
C TRP A 525 -20.96 -0.18 -7.11
N ALA A 526 -21.54 0.66 -6.25
CA ALA A 526 -20.85 1.26 -5.11
C ALA A 526 -21.70 1.12 -3.84
N ILE A 527 -21.05 0.83 -2.71
CA ILE A 527 -21.69 0.77 -1.39
C ILE A 527 -21.02 1.78 -0.47
N GLU A 528 -21.81 2.74 0.03
CA GLU A 528 -21.37 3.75 0.99
C GLU A 528 -22.45 3.95 2.06
N PHE A 529 -22.06 4.15 3.31
CA PHE A 529 -23.00 4.35 4.42
C PHE A 529 -23.33 5.83 4.65
N GLU A 530 -22.38 6.73 4.38
CA GLU A 530 -22.58 8.17 4.58
C GLU A 530 -23.23 8.82 3.36
N GLU A 531 -24.48 9.26 3.51
CA GLU A 531 -25.29 9.88 2.45
C GLU A 531 -24.56 10.95 1.65
N GLN A 532 -23.88 11.90 2.31
CA GLN A 532 -23.18 12.98 1.60
C GLN A 532 -21.98 12.47 0.80
N ALA A 533 -21.39 11.34 1.18
CA ALA A 533 -20.33 10.69 0.41
C ALA A 533 -20.90 9.90 -0.77
N GLY A 534 -21.99 9.13 -0.55
CA GLY A 534 -22.67 8.39 -1.61
C GLY A 534 -23.29 9.27 -2.69
N GLN A 535 -23.87 10.42 -2.34
CA GLN A 535 -24.37 11.39 -3.32
C GLN A 535 -23.21 12.03 -4.11
N ALA A 536 -22.08 12.33 -3.47
CA ALA A 536 -20.89 12.80 -4.18
C ALA A 536 -20.32 11.72 -5.12
N PHE A 537 -20.36 10.44 -4.74
CA PHE A 537 -20.03 9.34 -5.65
C PHE A 537 -20.95 9.36 -6.87
N LYS A 538 -22.28 9.39 -6.66
CA LYS A 538 -23.28 9.36 -7.73
C LYS A 538 -23.13 10.52 -8.73
N GLN A 539 -22.75 11.71 -8.28
CA GLN A 539 -22.47 12.86 -9.15
C GLN A 539 -21.25 12.64 -10.06
N ASN A 540 -20.18 12.05 -9.53
CA ASN A 540 -18.92 11.87 -10.27
C ASN A 540 -18.85 10.55 -11.07
N HIS A 541 -19.82 9.66 -10.86
CA HIS A 541 -19.92 8.30 -11.41
C HIS A 541 -21.41 7.98 -11.76
N PRO A 542 -22.00 8.64 -12.78
CA PRO A 542 -23.45 8.55 -13.06
C PRO A 542 -23.91 7.18 -13.57
N GLU A 543 -23.02 6.40 -14.19
CA GLU A 543 -23.29 5.03 -14.68
C GLU A 543 -23.31 3.99 -13.55
N SER A 544 -22.94 4.36 -12.32
CA SER A 544 -22.83 3.44 -11.18
C SER A 544 -24.12 3.33 -10.38
N THR A 545 -24.52 2.11 -10.04
CA THR A 545 -25.57 1.86 -9.05
C THR A 545 -25.01 2.09 -7.64
N VAL A 546 -25.37 3.22 -7.02
CA VAL A 546 -24.89 3.60 -5.68
C VAL A 546 -25.90 3.24 -4.61
N PHE A 547 -25.57 2.28 -3.75
CA PHE A 547 -26.35 1.94 -2.56
C PHE A 547 -25.89 2.76 -1.36
N VAL A 548 -26.70 3.74 -0.95
CA VAL A 548 -26.50 4.50 0.30
C VAL A 548 -27.05 3.68 1.47
N ASN A 549 -26.31 2.65 1.90
CA ASN A 549 -26.76 1.72 2.92
C ASN A 549 -25.58 0.99 3.62
N ASN A 550 -25.89 0.31 4.71
CA ASN A 550 -24.96 -0.54 5.45
C ASN A 550 -24.62 -1.81 4.63
N CYS A 551 -23.34 -2.01 4.31
CA CYS A 551 -22.87 -3.15 3.52
C CYS A 551 -23.25 -4.53 4.11
N ASN A 552 -23.43 -4.63 5.43
CA ASN A 552 -23.88 -5.84 6.11
C ASN A 552 -25.34 -6.21 5.75
N VAL A 553 -26.20 -5.21 5.66
CA VAL A 553 -27.62 -5.37 5.26
C VAL A 553 -27.71 -5.79 3.79
N LEU A 554 -26.89 -5.17 2.93
CA LEU A 554 -26.84 -5.50 1.51
C LEU A 554 -26.28 -6.92 1.28
N LEU A 555 -25.23 -7.33 2.01
CA LEU A 555 -24.70 -8.69 1.91
C LEU A 555 -25.74 -9.75 2.31
N ARG A 556 -26.47 -9.52 3.42
CA ARG A 556 -27.60 -10.38 3.82
C ARG A 556 -28.64 -10.47 2.70
N ALA A 557 -29.08 -9.33 2.15
CA ALA A 557 -30.07 -9.30 1.08
C ALA A 557 -29.59 -9.96 -0.23
N ILE A 558 -28.30 -9.86 -0.57
CA ILE A 558 -27.69 -10.55 -1.70
C ILE A 558 -27.74 -12.07 -1.49
N MET A 559 -27.33 -12.56 -0.31
CA MET A 559 -27.32 -13.99 -0.01
C MET A 559 -28.75 -14.55 0.04
N GLU A 560 -29.69 -13.82 0.61
CA GLU A 560 -31.14 -14.14 0.62
C GLU A 560 -31.71 -14.22 -0.80
N LYS A 561 -31.43 -13.23 -1.66
CA LYS A 561 -31.79 -13.22 -3.10
C LYS A 561 -31.23 -14.42 -3.89
N CYS A 562 -30.13 -15.03 -3.42
CA CYS A 562 -29.49 -16.18 -4.05
C CYS A 562 -29.90 -17.54 -3.43
N GLY A 563 -30.72 -17.57 -2.37
CA GLY A 563 -31.01 -18.80 -1.62
C GLY A 563 -29.85 -19.32 -0.76
N ASP A 564 -28.88 -18.46 -0.43
CA ASP A 564 -27.71 -18.75 0.40
C ASP A 564 -27.89 -18.24 1.85
N GLU A 565 -29.12 -18.04 2.31
CA GLU A 565 -29.37 -17.39 3.60
C GLU A 565 -28.84 -18.15 4.82
N ASP A 566 -28.78 -19.48 4.77
CA ASP A 566 -28.16 -20.33 5.80
C ASP A 566 -26.63 -20.16 5.91
N GLU A 567 -25.97 -19.61 4.88
CA GLU A 567 -24.54 -19.26 4.95
C GLU A 567 -24.28 -17.88 5.59
N CYS A 568 -25.33 -17.09 5.86
CA CYS A 568 -25.24 -15.68 6.27
C CYS A 568 -25.35 -15.52 7.80
N LEU A 569 -24.20 -15.38 8.47
CA LEU A 569 -24.11 -15.03 9.88
C LEU A 569 -24.24 -13.51 10.08
N SER A 570 -25.49 -13.04 10.11
CA SER A 570 -25.90 -11.64 10.30
C SER A 570 -26.60 -11.40 11.64
N THR A 571 -26.74 -10.13 12.06
CA THR A 571 -27.56 -9.78 13.25
C THR A 571 -29.05 -9.71 12.92
N THR A 572 -29.89 -9.91 13.94
CA THR A 572 -31.35 -9.74 13.86
C THR A 572 -31.74 -8.40 13.22
N GLU A 573 -31.07 -7.32 13.60
CA GLU A 573 -31.31 -5.97 13.10
C GLU A 573 -30.85 -5.80 11.65
N ALA A 574 -29.86 -6.56 11.19
CA ALA A 574 -29.46 -6.58 9.77
C ALA A 574 -30.49 -7.35 8.92
N ASN A 575 -31.01 -8.47 9.42
CA ASN A 575 -32.08 -9.24 8.74
C ASN A 575 -33.38 -8.41 8.65
N GLU A 576 -33.79 -7.79 9.75
CA GLU A 576 -34.94 -6.89 9.81
C GLU A 576 -34.81 -5.67 8.89
N LEU A 577 -33.60 -5.27 8.49
CA LEU A 577 -33.38 -4.19 7.52
C LEU A 577 -33.28 -4.72 6.08
N ALA A 578 -32.74 -5.91 5.86
CA ALA A 578 -32.62 -6.54 4.55
C ALA A 578 -34.01 -6.84 3.95
N ALA A 579 -34.92 -7.38 4.75
CA ALA A 579 -36.31 -7.62 4.35
C ALA A 579 -37.07 -6.32 3.99
N LYS A 580 -36.65 -5.18 4.53
CA LYS A 580 -37.25 -3.84 4.33
C LYS A 580 -36.63 -3.05 3.16
N LEU A 581 -35.66 -3.60 2.43
CA LEU A 581 -35.21 -3.01 1.17
C LEU A 581 -36.36 -3.04 0.16
N ASP A 582 -36.48 -2.01 -0.67
CA ASP A 582 -37.49 -1.99 -1.74
C ASP A 582 -37.12 -2.93 -2.90
N GLU A 583 -38.11 -3.23 -3.75
CA GLU A 583 -37.96 -4.18 -4.85
C GLU A 583 -37.07 -3.67 -5.99
N GLU A 584 -36.85 -2.36 -6.12
CA GLU A 584 -35.93 -1.80 -7.11
C GLU A 584 -34.47 -1.98 -6.64
N GLN A 585 -34.19 -1.65 -5.39
CA GLN A 585 -32.91 -1.95 -4.72
C GLN A 585 -32.59 -3.44 -4.79
N LYS A 586 -33.54 -4.32 -4.40
CA LYS A 586 -33.36 -5.78 -4.47
C LYS A 586 -33.04 -6.27 -5.88
N ARG A 587 -33.74 -5.78 -6.91
CA ARG A 587 -33.43 -6.12 -8.32
C ARG A 587 -32.02 -5.69 -8.69
N ALA A 588 -31.61 -4.47 -8.34
CA ALA A 588 -30.31 -3.90 -8.66
C ALA A 588 -29.12 -4.54 -7.91
N LEU A 589 -29.35 -5.27 -6.81
CA LEU A 589 -28.28 -5.96 -6.05
C LEU A 589 -27.43 -6.88 -6.95
N PRO A 590 -26.09 -6.76 -6.95
CA PRO A 590 -25.19 -7.61 -7.75
C PRO A 590 -25.23 -9.06 -7.31
N LEU A 591 -25.03 -9.97 -8.26
CA LEU A 591 -24.99 -11.42 -8.04
C LEU A 591 -23.56 -11.98 -8.21
N PRO A 592 -23.22 -13.11 -7.56
CA PRO A 592 -22.00 -13.86 -7.87
C PRO A 592 -21.87 -14.14 -9.38
N GLY A 593 -20.63 -14.03 -9.90
CA GLY A 593 -20.36 -14.12 -11.34
C GLY A 593 -20.61 -12.83 -12.14
N GLN A 594 -21.31 -11.81 -11.60
CA GLN A 594 -21.43 -10.48 -12.23
C GLN A 594 -20.33 -9.50 -11.82
N VAL A 595 -19.54 -9.84 -10.79
CA VAL A 595 -18.51 -8.97 -10.20
C VAL A 595 -17.12 -9.56 -10.45
N ASP A 596 -16.35 -8.93 -11.33
CA ASP A 596 -14.98 -9.32 -11.66
C ASP A 596 -13.96 -8.80 -10.63
N PHE A 597 -14.23 -7.64 -10.04
CA PHE A 597 -13.30 -6.92 -9.18
C PHE A 597 -14.04 -6.31 -7.99
N ILE A 598 -13.52 -6.52 -6.78
CA ILE A 598 -13.98 -5.83 -5.58
C ILE A 598 -12.86 -4.91 -5.07
N SER A 599 -13.17 -3.62 -4.91
CA SER A 599 -12.30 -2.65 -4.25
C SER A 599 -12.93 -2.15 -2.95
N GLY A 600 -12.11 -1.60 -2.05
CA GLY A 600 -12.66 -0.95 -0.87
C GLY A 600 -11.64 -0.54 0.20
N GLY A 601 -12.07 0.38 1.07
CA GLY A 601 -11.29 0.92 2.18
C GLY A 601 -11.99 0.74 3.54
N PRO A 602 -12.07 -0.48 4.10
CA PRO A 602 -12.84 -0.75 5.31
C PRO A 602 -12.45 0.16 6.49
N PRO A 603 -13.44 0.72 7.23
CA PRO A 603 -13.28 1.91 8.06
C PRO A 603 -12.21 1.75 9.15
N CYS A 604 -11.09 2.44 8.96
CA CYS A 604 -9.84 2.17 9.67
C CYS A 604 -9.64 2.93 10.98
N GLN A 605 -10.63 3.68 11.47
CA GLN A 605 -10.47 4.56 12.64
C GLN A 605 -10.15 3.75 13.92
N GLY A 606 -10.59 2.49 14.02
CA GLY A 606 -10.21 1.55 15.09
C GLY A 606 -8.78 0.99 15.00
N PHE A 607 -8.05 1.17 13.89
CA PHE A 607 -6.63 0.82 13.71
C PHE A 607 -5.70 2.05 13.66
N SER A 608 -6.28 3.26 13.71
CA SER A 608 -5.56 4.51 13.48
C SER A 608 -5.01 5.07 14.78
N GLY A 609 -3.69 5.15 14.89
CA GLY A 609 -3.00 5.87 15.97
C GLY A 609 -3.30 7.39 16.01
N MET A 610 -4.07 7.91 15.05
CA MET A 610 -4.57 9.28 15.00
C MET A 610 -6.04 9.43 15.44
N ASN A 611 -6.73 8.33 15.79
CA ASN A 611 -8.00 8.40 16.50
C ASN A 611 -7.75 8.72 17.99
N ARG A 612 -8.64 9.50 18.62
CA ARG A 612 -8.61 9.80 20.08
C ARG A 612 -9.39 8.78 20.92
N PHE A 613 -10.19 7.91 20.29
CA PHE A 613 -11.12 6.97 20.94
C PHE A 613 -10.89 5.52 20.45
N GLN A 614 -9.62 5.08 20.42
CA GLN A 614 -9.21 3.79 19.83
C GLN A 614 -9.84 2.57 20.52
N ASP A 615 -10.19 2.70 21.80
CA ASP A 615 -10.67 1.61 22.65
C ASP A 615 -12.21 1.55 22.78
N GLY A 616 -12.92 2.56 22.26
CA GLY A 616 -14.38 2.62 22.34
C GLY A 616 -15.09 1.55 21.50
N TYR A 617 -16.32 1.20 21.87
CA TYR A 617 -17.16 0.21 21.18
C TYR A 617 -17.26 0.43 19.66
N TRP A 618 -17.44 1.69 19.23
CA TRP A 618 -17.40 2.08 17.82
C TRP A 618 -16.11 1.67 17.10
N SER A 619 -14.97 1.81 17.76
CA SER A 619 -13.67 1.36 17.25
C SER A 619 -13.55 -0.17 17.22
N GLN A 620 -14.33 -0.93 18.02
CA GLN A 620 -14.42 -2.39 17.89
C GLN A 620 -15.23 -2.78 16.65
N VAL A 621 -16.43 -2.21 16.47
CA VAL A 621 -17.30 -2.44 15.30
C VAL A 621 -16.57 -2.12 13.98
N GLN A 622 -15.83 -1.01 13.94
CA GLN A 622 -14.99 -0.65 12.78
C GLN A 622 -13.88 -1.68 12.48
N ARG A 623 -13.32 -2.33 13.51
CA ARG A 623 -12.35 -3.42 13.32
C ARG A 623 -12.99 -4.71 12.81
N GLU A 624 -14.29 -4.90 13.02
CA GLU A 624 -15.06 -6.02 12.46
C GLU A 624 -15.41 -5.82 10.97
N MET A 625 -15.48 -4.58 10.45
CA MET A 625 -15.86 -4.31 9.05
C MET A 625 -14.93 -4.91 7.99
N ILE A 626 -13.71 -5.29 8.36
CA ILE A 626 -12.83 -6.07 7.48
C ILE A 626 -13.34 -7.51 7.26
N LEU A 627 -14.06 -8.08 8.23
CA LEU A 627 -14.68 -9.41 8.15
C LEU A 627 -15.86 -9.39 7.19
N ALA A 628 -16.66 -8.32 7.22
CA ALA A 628 -17.72 -8.09 6.24
C ALA A 628 -17.12 -7.97 4.82
N PHE A 629 -16.06 -7.17 4.66
CA PHE A 629 -15.38 -6.99 3.37
C PHE A 629 -14.74 -8.31 2.84
N LEU A 630 -14.15 -9.11 3.71
CA LEU A 630 -13.67 -10.46 3.38
C LEU A 630 -14.82 -11.44 3.10
N SER A 631 -16.01 -11.22 3.63
CA SER A 631 -17.19 -12.05 3.35
C SER A 631 -17.76 -11.75 1.96
N PHE A 632 -17.71 -10.50 1.49
CA PHE A 632 -17.93 -10.19 0.07
C PHE A 632 -16.89 -10.90 -0.83
N ALA A 633 -15.60 -10.87 -0.45
CA ALA A 633 -14.53 -11.51 -1.21
C ALA A 633 -14.63 -13.04 -1.27
N ASP A 634 -15.12 -13.67 -0.20
CA ASP A 634 -15.44 -15.10 -0.16
C ASP A 634 -16.70 -15.42 -0.97
N TYR A 635 -17.77 -14.64 -0.82
CA TYR A 635 -19.07 -14.94 -1.42
C TYR A 635 -19.07 -14.78 -2.94
N PHE A 636 -18.54 -13.66 -3.46
CA PHE A 636 -18.56 -13.36 -4.90
C PHE A 636 -17.45 -14.06 -5.69
N ARG A 637 -16.32 -14.40 -5.04
CA ARG A 637 -15.07 -14.89 -5.68
C ARG A 637 -14.67 -14.11 -6.97
N PRO A 638 -14.55 -12.77 -6.90
CA PRO A 638 -14.05 -11.97 -8.03
C PRO A 638 -12.66 -12.44 -8.49
N LYS A 639 -12.32 -12.14 -9.76
CA LYS A 639 -10.97 -12.37 -10.33
C LYS A 639 -9.91 -11.60 -9.55
N TYR A 640 -10.25 -10.38 -9.12
CA TYR A 640 -9.38 -9.46 -8.41
C TYR A 640 -10.02 -8.88 -7.14
N PHE A 641 -9.20 -8.56 -6.14
CA PHE A 641 -9.62 -7.92 -4.90
C PHE A 641 -8.56 -6.91 -4.43
N LEU A 642 -8.98 -5.70 -4.07
CA LEU A 642 -8.11 -4.62 -3.58
C LEU A 642 -8.61 -4.04 -2.26
N LEU A 643 -7.80 -4.20 -1.21
CA LEU A 643 -8.04 -3.61 0.10
C LEU A 643 -7.09 -2.43 0.33
N GLU A 644 -7.63 -1.22 0.54
CA GLU A 644 -6.89 -0.07 1.07
C GLU A 644 -6.98 -0.02 2.60
N ASN A 645 -5.88 0.38 3.26
CA ASN A 645 -5.95 0.83 4.64
C ASN A 645 -4.86 1.83 5.04
N VAL A 646 -4.98 2.44 6.22
CA VAL A 646 -3.91 3.30 6.77
C VAL A 646 -2.62 2.51 7.03
N ARG A 647 -1.46 3.17 6.88
CA ARG A 647 -0.13 2.55 7.15
C ARG A 647 -0.03 1.82 8.50
N THR A 648 -0.79 2.20 9.54
CA THR A 648 -0.73 1.50 10.84
C THR A 648 -1.32 0.09 10.79
N PHE A 649 -2.21 -0.23 9.84
CA PHE A 649 -2.89 -1.53 9.72
C PHE A 649 -1.94 -2.73 9.77
N VAL A 650 -0.81 -2.69 9.04
CA VAL A 650 0.21 -3.76 9.00
C VAL A 650 0.99 -3.96 10.32
N SER A 651 0.72 -3.13 11.34
CA SER A 651 1.49 -3.07 12.58
C SER A 651 0.64 -2.91 13.86
N PHE A 652 -0.62 -2.48 13.73
CA PHE A 652 -1.54 -2.29 14.84
C PHE A 652 -1.86 -3.63 15.49
N ASN A 653 -1.86 -3.66 16.84
CA ASN A 653 -1.99 -4.89 17.63
C ASN A 653 -1.14 -6.04 17.06
N GLU A 654 0.18 -5.86 16.98
CA GLU A 654 1.15 -6.79 16.35
C GLU A 654 0.84 -7.24 14.92
N GLY A 655 0.07 -6.45 14.17
CA GLY A 655 -0.41 -6.78 12.83
C GLY A 655 -1.42 -7.92 12.81
N GLN A 656 -2.09 -8.25 13.93
CA GLN A 656 -2.96 -9.43 14.05
C GLN A 656 -4.11 -9.39 13.03
N THR A 657 -4.82 -8.27 12.86
CA THR A 657 -5.88 -8.17 11.84
C THR A 657 -5.32 -8.26 10.41
N PHE A 658 -4.14 -7.71 10.15
CA PHE A 658 -3.47 -7.83 8.85
C PHE A 658 -3.13 -9.29 8.52
N LYS A 659 -2.57 -10.04 9.48
CA LYS A 659 -2.31 -11.49 9.36
C LYS A 659 -3.59 -12.30 9.12
N LEU A 660 -4.66 -12.01 9.89
CA LEU A 660 -5.98 -12.62 9.73
C LEU A 660 -6.55 -12.39 8.32
N THR A 661 -6.34 -11.19 7.76
CA THR A 661 -6.77 -10.84 6.40
C THR A 661 -6.04 -11.68 5.35
N LEU A 662 -4.71 -11.78 5.45
CA LEU A 662 -3.91 -12.63 4.57
C LEU A 662 -4.31 -14.12 4.69
N ALA A 663 -4.44 -14.64 5.92
CA ALA A 663 -4.85 -16.02 6.17
C ALA A 663 -6.26 -16.33 5.62
N SER A 664 -7.19 -15.38 5.70
CA SER A 664 -8.53 -15.53 5.14
C SER A 664 -8.51 -15.67 3.61
N LEU A 665 -7.76 -14.80 2.93
CA LEU A 665 -7.61 -14.85 1.47
C LEU A 665 -6.90 -16.13 1.00
N LEU A 666 -5.92 -16.64 1.78
CA LEU A 666 -5.21 -17.91 1.49
C LEU A 666 -6.04 -19.16 1.80
N GLU A 667 -6.99 -19.10 2.73
CA GLU A 667 -7.96 -20.19 2.98
C GLU A 667 -9.08 -20.20 1.93
N MET A 668 -9.44 -19.03 1.36
CA MET A 668 -10.26 -18.96 0.15
C MET A 668 -9.53 -19.53 -1.08
N GLY A 669 -8.19 -19.38 -1.13
CA GLY A 669 -7.34 -19.84 -2.23
C GLY A 669 -6.83 -18.73 -3.17
N TYR A 670 -7.00 -17.45 -2.82
CA TYR A 670 -6.40 -16.35 -3.59
C TYR A 670 -4.86 -16.38 -3.53
N GLN A 671 -4.23 -15.93 -4.61
CA GLN A 671 -2.88 -15.36 -4.55
C GLN A 671 -2.95 -14.00 -3.84
N VAL A 672 -1.95 -13.63 -3.03
CA VAL A 672 -2.03 -12.43 -2.17
C VAL A 672 -0.70 -11.70 -2.09
N ARG A 673 -0.68 -10.39 -2.39
CA ARG A 673 0.48 -9.50 -2.24
C ARG A 673 0.12 -8.30 -1.37
N PHE A 674 1.00 -7.90 -0.46
CA PHE A 674 0.78 -6.78 0.45
C PHE A 674 1.88 -5.72 0.32
N GLY A 675 1.58 -4.46 0.63
CA GLY A 675 2.53 -3.36 0.43
C GLY A 675 2.13 -2.08 1.17
N VAL A 676 3.07 -1.14 1.25
CA VAL A 676 2.79 0.24 1.71
C VAL A 676 3.37 1.23 0.70
N LEU A 677 2.52 2.11 0.18
CA LEU A 677 2.86 3.14 -0.79
C LEU A 677 2.70 4.54 -0.18
N GLU A 678 3.33 5.55 -0.80
CA GLU A 678 3.28 6.97 -0.42
C GLU A 678 2.73 7.77 -1.59
N ALA A 679 1.56 8.40 -1.43
CA ALA A 679 0.86 9.08 -2.51
C ALA A 679 1.72 10.14 -3.22
N GLY A 680 2.53 10.88 -2.47
CA GLY A 680 3.40 11.92 -3.03
C GLY A 680 4.44 11.43 -4.04
N ALA A 681 4.72 10.12 -4.09
CA ALA A 681 5.55 9.51 -5.11
C ALA A 681 4.84 9.29 -6.48
N TYR A 682 3.55 9.61 -6.56
CA TYR A 682 2.68 9.41 -7.73
C TYR A 682 2.02 10.71 -8.21
N GLY A 683 2.63 11.87 -7.91
CA GLY A 683 2.26 13.14 -8.55
C GLY A 683 1.34 14.06 -7.75
N VAL A 684 1.17 13.84 -6.44
CA VAL A 684 0.49 14.78 -5.54
C VAL A 684 1.47 15.45 -4.58
N SER A 685 1.13 16.64 -4.10
CA SER A 685 1.94 17.42 -3.15
C SER A 685 1.74 17.00 -1.68
N GLN A 686 1.33 15.76 -1.40
CA GLN A 686 0.93 15.31 -0.06
C GLN A 686 1.67 14.05 0.41
N SER A 687 2.13 14.05 1.67
CA SER A 687 2.52 12.79 2.33
C SER A 687 1.27 12.07 2.86
N ARG A 688 0.88 10.97 2.22
CA ARG A 688 -0.25 10.10 2.58
C ARG A 688 0.15 8.65 2.31
N LYS A 689 0.56 7.96 3.39
CA LYS A 689 0.96 6.55 3.34
C LYS A 689 -0.23 5.63 3.52
N ARG A 690 -0.32 4.63 2.65
CA ARG A 690 -1.39 3.63 2.62
C ARG A 690 -0.84 2.22 2.46
N ALA A 691 -1.40 1.32 3.26
CA ALA A 691 -1.25 -0.11 3.09
C ALA A 691 -2.23 -0.58 2.02
N PHE A 692 -1.79 -1.53 1.19
CA PHE A 692 -2.61 -2.18 0.18
C PHE A 692 -2.44 -3.69 0.28
N ILE A 693 -3.51 -4.42 0.05
CA ILE A 693 -3.47 -5.86 -0.24
C ILE A 693 -4.13 -6.06 -1.60
N TRP A 694 -3.36 -6.58 -2.55
CA TRP A 694 -3.88 -7.21 -3.76
C TRP A 694 -4.17 -8.68 -3.47
N ALA A 695 -5.33 -9.16 -3.91
CA ALA A 695 -5.56 -10.57 -4.12
C ALA A 695 -6.02 -10.82 -5.56
N ALA A 696 -5.66 -11.98 -6.11
CA ALA A 696 -6.05 -12.41 -7.45
C ALA A 696 -6.33 -13.92 -7.43
N ALA A 697 -7.29 -14.38 -8.24
CA ALA A 697 -7.65 -15.79 -8.32
C ALA A 697 -6.45 -16.67 -8.79
N PRO A 698 -6.46 -17.99 -8.57
CA PRO A 698 -5.32 -18.88 -8.89
C PRO A 698 -4.83 -18.79 -10.34
N GLU A 699 -5.75 -18.56 -11.28
CA GLU A 699 -5.53 -18.49 -12.72
C GLU A 699 -5.34 -17.04 -13.24
N GLU A 700 -5.26 -16.05 -12.36
CA GLU A 700 -5.08 -14.65 -12.71
C GLU A 700 -3.62 -14.22 -12.51
N VAL A 701 -3.16 -13.21 -13.24
CA VAL A 701 -1.84 -12.60 -12.97
C VAL A 701 -1.97 -11.69 -11.74
N LEU A 702 -1.25 -11.99 -10.65
CA LEU A 702 -1.28 -11.15 -9.44
C LEU A 702 -0.55 -9.81 -9.67
N PRO A 703 -1.21 -8.64 -9.58
CA PRO A 703 -0.64 -7.37 -10.03
C PRO A 703 0.68 -7.00 -9.34
N GLU A 704 1.57 -6.36 -10.09
CA GLU A 704 2.82 -5.77 -9.57
C GLU A 704 2.56 -4.43 -8.88
N TRP A 705 3.54 -3.93 -8.11
CA TRP A 705 3.46 -2.59 -7.53
C TRP A 705 3.89 -1.52 -8.54
N PRO A 706 3.12 -0.42 -8.71
CA PRO A 706 3.50 0.66 -9.60
C PRO A 706 4.77 1.34 -9.12
N GLN A 707 5.70 1.60 -10.02
CA GLN A 707 6.96 2.22 -9.65
C GLN A 707 6.79 3.72 -9.31
N PRO A 708 7.53 4.24 -8.30
CA PRO A 708 7.54 5.65 -7.96
C PRO A 708 7.93 6.55 -9.15
N MET A 709 7.02 7.43 -9.56
CA MET A 709 7.25 8.36 -10.69
C MET A 709 7.83 9.70 -10.22
N HIS A 710 7.49 10.14 -9.02
CA HIS A 710 7.92 11.41 -8.44
C HIS A 710 8.81 11.21 -7.22
N VAL A 711 9.83 12.05 -7.10
CA VAL A 711 10.71 12.09 -5.93
C VAL A 711 9.94 12.63 -4.71
N PHE A 712 10.05 12.00 -3.53
CA PHE A 712 9.23 12.42 -2.38
C PHE A 712 9.85 12.29 -0.97
N GLY A 713 9.34 13.10 -0.04
CA GLY A 713 9.70 13.18 1.38
C GLY A 713 9.22 12.00 2.24
N GLY A 714 10.05 10.98 2.46
CA GLY A 714 9.70 9.89 3.39
C GLY A 714 10.88 9.05 3.91
N PRO A 715 10.67 8.33 5.03
CA PRO A 715 11.43 7.13 5.38
C PRO A 715 10.98 5.95 4.51
N GLU A 716 11.78 4.87 4.51
CA GLU A 716 11.40 3.60 3.88
C GLU A 716 10.09 3.04 4.44
N LEU A 717 9.31 2.39 3.56
CA LEU A 717 7.96 1.91 3.86
C LEU A 717 7.95 0.43 4.26
N ASN A 718 8.97 0.04 5.02
CA ASN A 718 9.27 -1.35 5.37
C ASN A 718 8.17 -1.98 6.23
N ILE A 719 7.67 -3.13 5.81
CA ILE A 719 6.81 -4.06 6.56
C ILE A 719 7.72 -5.11 7.20
N LYS A 720 7.45 -5.48 8.46
CA LYS A 720 8.21 -6.53 9.17
C LYS A 720 7.60 -7.89 8.82
N LEU A 721 8.43 -8.81 8.30
CA LEU A 721 8.01 -10.17 7.99
C LEU A 721 8.30 -11.15 9.13
N SER A 722 9.51 -11.10 9.69
CA SER A 722 9.96 -12.02 10.75
C SER A 722 10.74 -11.30 11.85
N LYS A 723 11.42 -12.04 12.74
CA LYS A 723 12.32 -11.46 13.75
C LYS A 723 13.53 -10.72 13.15
N LYS A 724 13.93 -11.02 11.90
CA LYS A 724 15.11 -10.41 11.23
C LYS A 724 14.82 -9.80 9.85
N SER A 725 13.75 -10.21 9.17
CA SER A 725 13.48 -9.78 7.78
C SER A 725 12.39 -8.71 7.65
N HIS A 726 12.57 -7.84 6.66
CA HIS A 726 11.67 -6.74 6.30
C HIS A 726 11.48 -6.73 4.77
N TYR A 727 10.37 -6.14 4.32
CA TYR A 727 10.01 -6.02 2.91
C TYR A 727 9.52 -4.61 2.58
N ALA A 728 9.85 -4.10 1.40
CA ALA A 728 9.33 -2.86 0.84
C ALA A 728 8.65 -3.13 -0.50
N ALA A 729 7.45 -2.59 -0.70
CA ALA A 729 6.68 -2.75 -1.93
C ALA A 729 7.32 -2.10 -3.16
N VAL A 730 8.03 -0.99 -2.95
CA VAL A 730 8.65 -0.15 -3.98
C VAL A 730 9.99 0.39 -3.46
N PRO A 731 10.96 0.69 -4.35
CA PRO A 731 12.22 1.31 -3.97
C PRO A 731 12.03 2.70 -3.35
N SER A 732 12.99 3.09 -2.51
CA SER A 732 12.98 4.41 -1.86
C SER A 732 13.44 5.51 -2.83
N THR A 733 12.61 6.53 -3.05
CA THR A 733 12.94 7.68 -3.91
C THR A 733 14.03 8.62 -3.35
N ARG A 734 14.78 8.15 -2.35
CA ARG A 734 15.99 8.79 -1.82
C ARG A 734 17.09 8.96 -2.88
N TYR A 735 17.19 8.02 -3.82
CA TYR A 735 18.20 8.00 -4.88
C TYR A 735 17.72 8.69 -6.17
N GLY A 736 16.41 8.87 -6.32
CA GLY A 736 15.79 9.60 -7.41
C GLY A 736 14.41 9.03 -7.78
N ALA A 737 13.85 9.56 -8.86
CA ALA A 737 12.66 9.10 -9.57
C ALA A 737 12.59 9.83 -10.93
N PRO A 738 11.75 9.39 -11.88
CA PRO A 738 11.53 10.05 -13.18
C PRO A 738 11.25 11.56 -13.14
N PHE A 739 10.52 12.06 -12.15
CA PHE A 739 10.07 13.45 -12.07
C PHE A 739 10.30 14.09 -10.70
N ARG A 740 10.36 15.43 -10.68
CA ARG A 740 10.42 16.21 -9.43
C ARG A 740 9.17 16.04 -8.57
N SER A 741 9.30 16.32 -7.27
CA SER A 741 8.15 16.50 -6.38
C SER A 741 7.22 17.59 -6.89
N VAL A 742 5.91 17.39 -6.74
CA VAL A 742 4.89 18.45 -6.85
C VAL A 742 4.84 19.19 -5.52
N THR A 743 4.91 20.52 -5.54
CA THR A 743 4.96 21.38 -4.33
C THR A 743 3.59 21.97 -3.99
N VAL A 744 3.47 22.62 -2.82
CA VAL A 744 2.29 23.44 -2.50
C VAL A 744 2.09 24.55 -3.53
N GLU A 745 3.18 25.18 -4.00
CA GLU A 745 3.13 26.22 -5.05
C GLU A 745 2.60 25.67 -6.39
N ASP A 746 3.04 24.49 -6.82
CA ASP A 746 2.46 23.81 -7.99
C ASP A 746 0.96 23.53 -7.83
N THR A 747 0.45 23.45 -6.60
CA THR A 747 -0.90 22.94 -6.28
C THR A 747 -1.94 24.04 -6.10
N ILE A 748 -1.61 25.16 -5.43
CA ILE A 748 -2.60 26.15 -4.98
C ILE A 748 -2.25 27.63 -5.23
N ARG A 749 -1.06 27.95 -5.79
CA ARG A 749 -0.60 29.34 -6.00
C ARG A 749 -1.50 30.17 -6.93
N ASP A 750 -2.28 29.50 -7.78
CA ASP A 750 -3.22 30.05 -8.76
C ASP A 750 -4.63 30.30 -8.21
N LEU A 751 -4.91 29.96 -6.94
CA LEU A 751 -6.23 30.17 -6.34
C LEU A 751 -6.36 31.61 -5.81
N PRO A 752 -7.53 32.26 -5.97
CA PRO A 752 -7.77 33.60 -5.48
C PRO A 752 -7.73 33.65 -3.94
N PRO A 753 -7.40 34.82 -3.35
CA PRO A 753 -7.42 34.97 -1.90
C PRO A 753 -8.83 34.88 -1.33
N ILE A 754 -8.97 34.25 -0.17
CA ILE A 754 -10.24 34.13 0.57
C ILE A 754 -10.03 34.39 2.07
N GLU A 755 -11.09 34.78 2.75
CA GLU A 755 -11.07 35.07 4.19
C GLU A 755 -11.30 33.82 5.06
N ASN A 756 -11.16 33.99 6.38
CA ASN A 756 -11.46 32.96 7.38
C ASN A 756 -12.98 32.79 7.53
N GLY A 757 -13.51 31.59 7.28
CA GLY A 757 -14.96 31.35 7.28
C GLY A 757 -15.63 31.57 5.92
N GLU A 758 -14.85 31.75 4.85
CA GLU A 758 -15.35 31.80 3.48
C GLU A 758 -16.27 30.61 3.17
N SER A 759 -17.45 30.92 2.63
CA SER A 759 -18.56 30.00 2.43
C SER A 759 -19.21 30.10 1.05
N ASN A 760 -18.89 31.10 0.22
CA ASN A 760 -19.36 31.12 -1.17
C ASN A 760 -18.66 30.01 -1.97
N THR A 761 -19.44 28.99 -2.34
CA THR A 761 -19.01 27.77 -3.03
C THR A 761 -18.45 28.03 -4.42
N ASN A 762 -18.97 29.03 -5.15
CA ASN A 762 -18.70 29.25 -6.57
C ASN A 762 -18.10 30.64 -6.82
N ARG A 763 -16.97 30.69 -7.51
CA ARG A 763 -16.32 31.95 -7.93
C ARG A 763 -15.52 31.78 -9.22
N GLU A 764 -15.04 32.87 -9.78
CA GLU A 764 -14.03 32.82 -10.83
C GLU A 764 -12.63 32.55 -10.24
N TYR A 765 -11.73 31.98 -11.04
CA TYR A 765 -10.33 31.80 -10.64
C TYR A 765 -9.52 33.10 -10.56
N GLY A 766 -9.89 34.13 -11.33
CA GLY A 766 -9.18 35.42 -11.40
C GLY A 766 -7.79 35.40 -12.04
N ALA A 767 -7.20 34.22 -12.28
CA ALA A 767 -5.90 34.05 -12.93
C ALA A 767 -5.80 32.70 -13.67
N ASP A 768 -4.99 32.63 -14.73
CA ASP A 768 -4.69 31.41 -15.48
C ASP A 768 -3.92 30.35 -14.65
N PRO A 769 -4.08 29.06 -14.94
CA PRO A 769 -3.26 28.01 -14.33
C PRO A 769 -1.80 28.11 -14.83
N VAL A 770 -0.84 28.25 -13.90
CA VAL A 770 0.56 28.50 -14.26
C VAL A 770 1.38 27.21 -14.32
N SER A 771 1.28 26.35 -13.31
CA SER A 771 2.01 25.08 -13.24
C SER A 771 1.43 24.01 -14.16
N TRP A 772 2.25 23.01 -14.50
CA TRP A 772 1.78 21.79 -15.15
C TRP A 772 0.61 21.14 -14.39
N PHE A 773 0.72 21.06 -13.06
CA PHE A 773 -0.29 20.46 -12.20
C PHE A 773 -1.60 21.27 -12.19
N GLN A 774 -1.52 22.60 -12.15
CA GLN A 774 -2.68 23.51 -12.22
C GLN A 774 -3.41 23.37 -13.55
N LYS A 775 -2.67 23.29 -14.67
CA LYS A 775 -3.25 23.08 -16.01
C LYS A 775 -3.98 21.74 -16.09
N LYS A 776 -3.36 20.68 -15.58
CA LYS A 776 -3.95 19.32 -15.58
C LYS A 776 -5.13 19.18 -14.61
N ILE A 777 -5.12 19.84 -13.45
CA ILE A 777 -6.18 19.67 -12.43
C ILE A 777 -7.40 20.57 -12.69
N ARG A 778 -7.22 21.76 -13.29
CA ARG A 778 -8.33 22.59 -13.78
C ARG A 778 -8.97 22.01 -15.03
N GLY A 779 -8.17 21.49 -15.97
CA GLY A 779 -8.65 21.15 -17.31
C GLY A 779 -9.33 22.36 -17.96
N ASN A 780 -10.59 22.21 -18.32
CA ASN A 780 -11.41 23.26 -18.95
C ASN A 780 -12.29 24.04 -17.94
N MET A 781 -12.10 23.88 -16.63
CA MET A 781 -12.92 24.56 -15.62
C MET A 781 -12.67 26.08 -15.62
N ILE A 782 -13.75 26.84 -15.86
CA ILE A 782 -13.79 28.31 -15.74
C ILE A 782 -14.33 28.78 -14.38
N VAL A 783 -15.20 27.98 -13.74
CA VAL A 783 -15.71 28.23 -12.38
C VAL A 783 -14.89 27.45 -11.37
N LEU A 784 -14.40 28.14 -10.35
CA LEU A 784 -13.76 27.56 -9.16
C LEU A 784 -14.83 27.19 -8.14
N THR A 785 -15.01 25.88 -7.93
CA THR A 785 -15.92 25.32 -6.92
C THR A 785 -15.20 24.93 -5.64
N ASP A 786 -15.90 25.05 -4.50
CA ASP A 786 -15.47 24.64 -3.16
C ASP A 786 -14.18 25.28 -2.62
N HIS A 787 -13.84 26.49 -3.05
CA HIS A 787 -12.80 27.30 -2.41
C HIS A 787 -13.33 28.00 -1.15
N ILE A 788 -13.79 27.18 -0.21
CA ILE A 788 -14.46 27.52 1.06
C ILE A 788 -13.69 26.93 2.23
N CYS A 789 -13.65 27.60 3.39
CA CYS A 789 -12.86 27.14 4.55
C CYS A 789 -13.61 27.33 5.88
N LYS A 790 -13.34 26.45 6.86
CA LYS A 790 -13.99 26.56 8.18
C LYS A 790 -13.57 27.85 8.88
N GLU A 791 -14.53 28.52 9.50
CA GLU A 791 -14.25 29.64 10.39
C GLU A 791 -13.46 29.17 11.63
N MET A 792 -12.34 29.84 11.94
CA MET A 792 -11.66 29.68 13.22
C MET A 792 -12.27 30.55 14.30
N ASP A 793 -12.37 30.00 15.51
CA ASP A 793 -12.64 30.80 16.71
C ASP A 793 -11.62 31.95 16.89
N GLU A 794 -12.07 33.06 17.50
CA GLU A 794 -11.32 34.32 17.63
C GLU A 794 -9.88 34.11 18.14
N LYS A 795 -9.72 33.31 19.20
CA LYS A 795 -8.42 32.98 19.80
C LYS A 795 -7.48 32.24 18.83
N ASN A 796 -8.00 31.41 17.92
CA ASN A 796 -7.19 30.70 16.91
C ASN A 796 -6.92 31.58 15.68
N LEU A 797 -7.86 32.44 15.29
CA LEU A 797 -7.63 33.47 14.26
C LEU A 797 -6.55 34.47 14.71
N ILE A 798 -6.60 34.95 15.96
CA ILE A 798 -5.55 35.80 16.56
C ILE A 798 -4.20 35.07 16.57
N ARG A 799 -4.17 33.77 16.90
CA ARG A 799 -2.93 32.96 16.81
C ARG A 799 -2.42 32.91 15.37
N CYS A 800 -3.27 32.58 14.39
CA CYS A 800 -2.91 32.52 12.97
C CYS A 800 -2.27 33.84 12.48
N LYS A 801 -2.94 34.96 12.75
CA LYS A 801 -2.46 36.34 12.49
C LYS A 801 -1.16 36.72 13.23
N LYS A 802 -0.62 35.86 14.11
CA LYS A 802 0.68 36.00 14.79
C LYS A 802 1.67 34.85 14.50
N ILE A 803 1.32 33.87 13.67
CA ILE A 803 2.29 32.93 13.06
C ILE A 803 2.94 33.63 11.86
N PRO A 804 4.27 33.86 11.86
CA PRO A 804 4.96 34.50 10.75
C PRO A 804 4.75 33.77 9.42
N LYS A 805 4.59 34.53 8.33
CA LYS A 805 4.42 34.02 6.96
C LYS A 805 5.77 33.57 6.38
N LYS A 806 6.35 32.50 6.93
CA LYS A 806 7.65 31.93 6.50
C LYS A 806 7.75 30.41 6.69
N PRO A 807 8.58 29.71 5.88
CA PRO A 807 8.86 28.28 5.98
C PRO A 807 9.06 27.76 7.42
N GLY A 808 8.36 26.69 7.77
CA GLY A 808 8.49 26.00 9.07
C GLY A 808 8.00 26.77 10.30
N ALA A 809 7.29 27.89 10.14
CA ALA A 809 6.66 28.63 11.24
C ALA A 809 5.45 27.87 11.81
N ASP A 810 5.40 27.74 13.14
CA ASP A 810 4.32 27.10 13.91
C ASP A 810 4.17 27.79 15.28
N TRP A 811 3.37 27.23 16.19
CA TRP A 811 3.11 27.78 17.53
C TRP A 811 4.35 28.22 18.31
N ARG A 812 5.54 27.66 18.04
CA ARG A 812 6.80 28.00 18.70
C ARG A 812 7.29 29.42 18.38
N ALA A 813 6.71 30.08 17.37
CA ALA A 813 6.95 31.47 17.02
C ALA A 813 6.05 32.47 17.79
N LEU A 814 5.04 31.99 18.53
CA LEU A 814 4.16 32.85 19.32
C LEU A 814 4.87 33.35 20.58
N LYS A 815 4.75 34.65 20.90
CA LYS A 815 5.24 35.20 22.17
C LYS A 815 4.36 34.75 23.34
N ASN A 816 4.98 34.35 24.44
CA ASN A 816 4.27 33.88 25.65
C ASN A 816 3.63 35.06 26.41
N ARG A 817 2.42 35.43 26.03
CA ARG A 817 1.61 36.49 26.67
C ARG A 817 0.14 36.11 26.71
N LYS A 818 -0.64 36.82 27.54
CA LYS A 818 -2.10 36.79 27.52
C LYS A 818 -2.65 37.69 26.40
N ILE A 819 -3.86 37.40 25.93
CA ILE A 819 -4.67 38.24 25.04
C ILE A 819 -6.08 38.39 25.62
N LYS A 820 -6.68 39.56 25.47
CA LYS A 820 -8.10 39.81 25.75
C LYS A 820 -8.89 39.56 24.46
N LEU A 821 -9.96 38.77 24.56
CA LEU A 821 -10.91 38.48 23.48
C LEU A 821 -12.03 39.53 23.46
N ALA A 822 -12.81 39.57 22.36
CA ALA A 822 -13.93 40.50 22.19
C ALA A 822 -14.96 40.39 23.32
N ASN A 823 -15.25 39.17 23.79
CA ASN A 823 -16.11 38.90 24.95
C ASN A 823 -15.44 39.18 26.32
N GLY A 824 -14.38 39.99 26.36
CA GLY A 824 -13.63 40.35 27.56
C GLY A 824 -12.73 39.26 28.14
N LYS A 825 -12.89 38.00 27.74
CA LYS A 825 -12.17 36.85 28.31
C LYS A 825 -10.68 36.92 28.02
N ILE A 826 -9.86 36.74 29.04
CA ILE A 826 -8.40 36.73 28.91
C ILE A 826 -7.93 35.27 28.73
N VAL A 827 -7.15 35.01 27.68
CA VAL A 827 -6.61 33.68 27.36
C VAL A 827 -5.11 33.72 27.03
N ASP A 828 -4.40 32.63 27.28
CA ASP A 828 -2.99 32.52 26.92
C ASP A 828 -2.80 32.35 25.39
N MET A 829 -1.88 33.14 24.80
CA MET A 829 -1.50 33.01 23.39
C MET A 829 -0.99 31.60 23.07
N ILE A 830 -0.17 31.03 23.95
CA ILE A 830 0.36 29.66 23.81
C ILE A 830 -0.46 28.70 24.70
N PRO A 831 -1.22 27.74 24.14
CA PRO A 831 -1.90 26.70 24.91
C PRO A 831 -0.99 25.99 25.93
N ALA A 832 -1.48 25.77 27.16
CA ALA A 832 -0.66 25.25 28.26
C ALA A 832 -0.10 23.83 28.01
N PHE A 833 -0.84 22.98 27.27
CA PHE A 833 -0.39 21.62 26.94
C PHE A 833 0.82 21.59 25.99
N LEU A 834 0.97 22.60 25.11
CA LEU A 834 2.09 22.74 24.18
C LEU A 834 3.40 23.00 24.94
N ARG A 835 3.36 23.92 25.92
CA ARG A 835 4.48 24.24 26.81
C ARG A 835 5.04 22.99 27.50
N LYS A 836 4.17 22.11 28.02
CA LYS A 836 4.58 20.90 28.77
C LYS A 836 5.25 19.80 27.93
N LYS A 837 5.07 19.75 26.60
CA LYS A 837 5.64 18.68 25.73
C LYS A 837 6.18 19.21 24.40
N ALA A 838 6.93 20.32 24.42
CA ALA A 838 7.32 21.10 23.24
C ALA A 838 7.96 20.31 22.07
N LYS A 839 8.76 19.26 22.34
CA LYS A 839 9.35 18.40 21.30
C LYS A 839 8.32 17.52 20.55
N LYS A 840 7.19 17.16 21.18
CA LYS A 840 6.18 16.25 20.61
C LYS A 840 5.24 16.94 19.61
N TRP A 841 5.08 18.26 19.72
CA TRP A 841 4.05 19.02 18.99
C TRP A 841 4.63 19.97 17.92
N LYS A 842 5.74 19.63 17.25
CA LYS A 842 6.22 20.40 16.09
C LYS A 842 5.15 20.38 14.99
N GLY A 843 4.75 21.55 14.49
CA GLY A 843 3.78 21.71 13.40
C GLY A 843 2.38 22.17 13.83
N GLN A 844 2.00 22.17 15.12
CA GLN A 844 0.70 22.72 15.53
C GLN A 844 0.62 24.24 15.31
N PHE A 845 -0.54 24.75 14.86
CA PHE A 845 -0.66 26.11 14.32
C PHE A 845 0.36 26.41 13.20
N GLY A 846 0.75 25.38 12.43
CA GLY A 846 1.76 25.48 11.38
C GLY A 846 1.18 25.99 10.07
N ARG A 847 1.93 26.85 9.38
CA ARG A 847 1.70 27.15 7.96
C ARG A 847 2.31 26.06 7.09
N VAL A 848 1.61 25.69 6.01
CA VAL A 848 2.24 24.87 4.95
C VAL A 848 3.26 25.72 4.18
N ASP A 849 4.17 25.06 3.46
CA ASP A 849 5.38 25.65 2.90
C ASP A 849 5.33 25.59 1.36
N TRP A 850 5.57 26.70 0.67
CA TRP A 850 5.37 26.81 -0.79
C TRP A 850 6.22 25.82 -1.60
N GLU A 851 7.50 25.68 -1.22
CA GLU A 851 8.43 24.72 -1.86
C GLU A 851 8.30 23.30 -1.25
N GLY A 852 7.49 23.14 -0.20
CA GLY A 852 7.29 21.89 0.52
C GLY A 852 6.03 21.12 0.08
N ASN A 853 5.53 20.28 0.99
CA ASN A 853 4.37 19.42 0.81
C ASN A 853 3.29 19.68 1.88
N PHE A 854 2.05 19.31 1.54
CA PHE A 854 0.99 19.13 2.51
C PHE A 854 1.27 17.89 3.38
N ALA A 855 0.94 17.99 4.66
CA ALA A 855 0.75 16.80 5.49
C ALA A 855 -0.56 16.09 5.10
N THR A 856 -0.73 14.83 5.52
CA THR A 856 -1.93 14.02 5.29
C THR A 856 -3.22 14.83 5.49
N SER A 857 -4.08 14.93 4.47
CA SER A 857 -5.44 15.45 4.62
C SER A 857 -6.20 14.62 5.64
N ILE A 858 -6.72 15.28 6.66
CA ILE A 858 -7.55 14.72 7.72
C ILE A 858 -8.99 15.19 7.57
N THR A 859 -9.92 14.42 8.10
CA THR A 859 -11.37 14.65 7.99
C THR A 859 -11.85 15.95 8.64
N ASP A 860 -11.12 16.48 9.62
CA ASP A 860 -11.33 17.82 10.18
C ASP A 860 -9.99 18.56 10.38
N PRO A 861 -9.63 19.50 9.48
CA PRO A 861 -8.45 20.35 9.62
C PRO A 861 -8.54 21.30 10.83
N GLN A 862 -7.85 20.95 11.93
CA GLN A 862 -7.77 21.76 13.14
C GLN A 862 -6.33 22.17 13.50
N PRO A 863 -6.06 23.43 13.93
CA PRO A 863 -4.72 23.88 14.35
C PRO A 863 -4.13 23.14 15.56
N MET A 864 -5.00 22.63 16.43
CA MET A 864 -4.66 21.77 17.59
C MET A 864 -4.84 20.27 17.30
N GLY A 865 -5.07 19.89 16.05
CA GLY A 865 -5.11 18.50 15.60
C GLY A 865 -3.72 17.82 15.68
N MET A 866 -3.67 16.50 15.49
CA MET A 866 -2.38 15.78 15.49
C MET A 866 -1.49 16.10 14.29
N VAL A 867 -2.08 16.55 13.17
CA VAL A 867 -1.33 17.16 12.04
C VAL A 867 -0.96 18.60 12.37
N GLY A 868 -1.96 19.44 12.69
CA GLY A 868 -1.80 20.81 13.20
C GLY A 868 -1.24 21.86 12.21
N MET A 869 -0.52 21.42 11.19
CA MET A 869 -0.02 22.24 10.07
C MET A 869 -1.12 22.37 9.02
N CYS A 870 -2.00 23.35 9.19
CA CYS A 870 -3.23 23.51 8.42
C CYS A 870 -3.54 24.97 8.03
N PHE A 871 -2.60 25.90 8.22
CA PHE A 871 -2.73 27.29 7.77
C PHE A 871 -2.16 27.47 6.36
N HIS A 872 -2.79 28.35 5.58
CA HIS A 872 -2.27 28.80 4.29
C HIS A 872 -0.88 29.46 4.46
N PRO A 873 0.06 29.36 3.48
CA PRO A 873 1.39 29.98 3.59
C PRO A 873 1.36 31.49 3.88
N GLU A 874 0.39 32.19 3.27
CA GLU A 874 0.34 33.66 3.24
C GLU A 874 -0.97 34.27 3.77
N GLN A 875 -2.04 33.48 3.89
CA GLN A 875 -3.38 33.97 4.26
C GLN A 875 -3.69 33.56 5.71
N ASP A 876 -4.44 34.38 6.44
CA ASP A 876 -4.63 34.22 7.89
C ASP A 876 -5.86 33.36 8.22
N ARG A 877 -5.94 32.20 7.55
CA ARG A 877 -7.02 31.20 7.59
C ARG A 877 -6.48 29.77 7.61
N ILE A 878 -7.36 28.79 7.82
CA ILE A 878 -7.05 27.39 7.50
C ILE A 878 -7.09 27.13 5.98
N LEU A 879 -6.60 25.97 5.57
CA LEU A 879 -6.80 25.42 4.22
C LEU A 879 -8.29 25.16 3.95
N SER A 880 -8.69 25.45 2.72
CA SER A 880 -10.03 25.26 2.15
C SER A 880 -10.27 23.82 1.69
N VAL A 881 -11.54 23.53 1.37
CA VAL A 881 -11.98 22.26 0.78
C VAL A 881 -11.24 22.00 -0.54
N ARG A 882 -11.25 22.95 -1.50
CA ARG A 882 -10.58 22.79 -2.81
C ARG A 882 -9.05 22.67 -2.70
N GLU A 883 -8.39 23.41 -1.79
CA GLU A 883 -6.94 23.22 -1.55
C GLU A 883 -6.63 21.81 -1.01
N CYS A 884 -7.45 21.28 -0.11
CA CYS A 884 -7.35 19.89 0.34
C CYS A 884 -7.63 18.88 -0.79
N ALA A 885 -8.64 19.11 -1.63
CA ALA A 885 -8.99 18.26 -2.77
C ALA A 885 -7.82 18.18 -3.77
N ARG A 886 -7.26 19.33 -4.14
CA ARG A 886 -6.08 19.38 -5.02
C ARG A 886 -4.85 18.72 -4.41
N SER A 887 -4.63 18.85 -3.10
CA SER A 887 -3.51 18.13 -2.43
C SER A 887 -3.64 16.61 -2.47
N GLN A 888 -4.85 16.08 -2.72
CA GLN A 888 -5.14 14.66 -2.96
C GLN A 888 -5.16 14.30 -4.47
N GLY A 889 -5.02 15.27 -5.37
CA GLY A 889 -5.11 15.04 -6.81
C GLY A 889 -6.54 14.78 -7.32
N PHE A 890 -7.56 15.38 -6.69
CA PHE A 890 -8.89 15.46 -7.30
C PHE A 890 -8.93 16.59 -8.34
N PRO A 891 -9.45 16.35 -9.56
CA PRO A 891 -9.77 17.41 -10.51
C PRO A 891 -10.63 18.53 -9.90
N ASP A 892 -10.49 19.76 -10.39
CA ASP A 892 -11.33 20.87 -9.96
C ASP A 892 -12.80 20.70 -10.39
N SER A 893 -13.05 19.91 -11.43
CA SER A 893 -14.38 19.45 -11.85
C SER A 893 -14.98 18.36 -10.95
N TYR A 894 -14.24 17.82 -9.97
CA TYR A 894 -14.77 16.82 -9.06
C TYR A 894 -15.70 17.46 -8.03
N GLU A 895 -16.92 16.93 -7.93
CA GLU A 895 -17.97 17.45 -7.04
C GLU A 895 -17.92 16.81 -5.66
N PHE A 896 -18.32 17.57 -4.64
CA PHE A 896 -18.43 17.10 -3.25
C PHE A 896 -19.75 17.61 -2.66
N VAL A 897 -20.42 16.82 -1.83
CA VAL A 897 -21.77 17.13 -1.29
C VAL A 897 -21.72 17.46 0.21
N GLY A 898 -22.68 18.25 0.69
CA GLY A 898 -22.81 18.61 2.11
C GLY A 898 -22.03 19.87 2.50
N ARG A 899 -21.85 20.07 3.81
CA ARG A 899 -21.22 21.27 4.39
C ARG A 899 -19.70 21.16 4.34
N VAL A 900 -19.01 22.27 4.62
CA VAL A 900 -17.53 22.35 4.67
C VAL A 900 -16.86 21.19 5.44
N VAL A 901 -17.44 20.77 6.56
CA VAL A 901 -16.93 19.63 7.36
C VAL A 901 -17.14 18.29 6.67
N ASP A 902 -18.28 18.09 6.02
CA ASP A 902 -18.64 16.84 5.34
C ASP A 902 -17.77 16.66 4.08
N LYS A 903 -17.50 17.75 3.35
CA LYS A 903 -16.57 17.78 2.21
C LYS A 903 -15.12 17.54 2.62
N HIS A 904 -14.64 18.16 3.70
CA HIS A 904 -13.32 17.83 4.28
C HIS A 904 -13.24 16.36 4.74
N LYS A 905 -14.34 15.77 5.23
CA LYS A 905 -14.40 14.37 5.63
C LYS A 905 -14.28 13.42 4.43
N GLN A 906 -15.00 13.69 3.34
CA GLN A 906 -14.87 12.97 2.07
C GLN A 906 -13.42 12.96 1.55
N ILE A 907 -12.83 14.16 1.37
CA ILE A 907 -11.45 14.33 0.91
C ILE A 907 -10.43 13.73 1.89
N GLY A 908 -10.68 13.83 3.19
CA GLY A 908 -9.84 13.29 4.25
C GLY A 908 -9.83 11.76 4.34
N ASN A 909 -10.94 11.11 3.98
CA ASN A 909 -11.06 9.65 3.89
C ASN A 909 -10.44 9.09 2.60
N ALA A 910 -10.76 9.69 1.45
CA ALA A 910 -10.51 9.14 0.12
C ALA A 910 -9.06 8.71 -0.19
N VAL A 911 -8.93 7.72 -1.09
CA VAL A 911 -7.67 7.44 -1.79
C VAL A 911 -7.40 8.57 -2.78
N PRO A 912 -6.16 9.10 -2.89
CA PRO A 912 -5.82 10.09 -3.91
C PRO A 912 -5.90 9.45 -5.31
N PRO A 913 -6.70 9.98 -6.26
CA PRO A 913 -6.88 9.38 -7.58
C PRO A 913 -5.58 9.06 -8.34
N PRO A 914 -4.49 9.87 -8.27
CA PRO A 914 -3.22 9.54 -8.92
C PRO A 914 -2.57 8.22 -8.44
N LEU A 915 -2.75 7.88 -7.16
CA LEU A 915 -2.27 6.61 -6.59
C LEU A 915 -3.16 5.43 -7.00
N ALA A 916 -4.48 5.64 -7.02
CA ALA A 916 -5.44 4.64 -7.48
C ALA A 916 -5.29 4.34 -8.99
N PHE A 917 -4.98 5.35 -9.81
CA PHE A 917 -4.61 5.18 -11.22
C PHE A 917 -3.30 4.41 -11.39
N ALA A 918 -2.28 4.72 -10.59
CA ALA A 918 -1.02 3.98 -10.64
C ALA A 918 -1.24 2.49 -10.38
N LEU A 919 -2.08 2.13 -9.40
CA LEU A 919 -2.53 0.76 -9.12
C LEU A 919 -3.39 0.18 -10.27
N GLY A 920 -4.31 0.96 -10.83
CA GLY A 920 -5.13 0.57 -11.97
C GLY A 920 -4.31 0.25 -13.23
N ARG A 921 -3.14 0.86 -13.42
CA ARG A 921 -2.23 0.50 -14.53
C ARG A 921 -1.60 -0.87 -14.34
N THR A 922 -1.13 -1.23 -13.14
CA THR A 922 -0.54 -2.57 -12.93
C THR A 922 -1.60 -3.68 -12.89
N LEU A 923 -2.84 -3.35 -12.55
CA LEU A 923 -4.00 -4.23 -12.79
C LEU A 923 -4.29 -4.39 -14.29
N LYS A 924 -4.23 -3.31 -15.09
CA LYS A 924 -4.34 -3.38 -16.57
C LYS A 924 -3.26 -4.26 -17.20
N GLU A 925 -2.01 -4.09 -16.76
CA GLU A 925 -0.89 -4.92 -17.19
C GLU A 925 -1.14 -6.40 -16.86
N ALA A 926 -1.63 -6.71 -15.65
CA ALA A 926 -1.98 -8.07 -15.24
C ALA A 926 -3.11 -8.70 -16.08
N VAL A 927 -4.21 -7.98 -16.31
CA VAL A 927 -5.34 -8.43 -17.15
C VAL A 927 -4.89 -8.70 -18.59
N LEU A 928 -4.05 -7.83 -19.15
CA LEU A 928 -3.52 -8.00 -20.51
C LEU A 928 -2.51 -9.16 -20.60
N LEU A 929 -1.72 -9.41 -19.56
CA LEU A 929 -0.78 -10.55 -19.47
C LEU A 929 -1.49 -11.91 -19.32
N LYS A 930 -2.75 -11.95 -18.88
CA LYS A 930 -3.54 -13.21 -18.86
C LYS A 930 -3.95 -13.67 -20.27
N LYS A 931 -3.92 -12.80 -21.30
CA LYS A 931 -4.27 -13.22 -22.67
C LYS A 931 -3.46 -14.46 -23.05
N PRO A 932 -4.10 -15.58 -23.44
CA PRO A 932 -3.39 -16.67 -24.06
C PRO A 932 -2.71 -16.15 -25.34
N LEU A 933 -1.61 -16.79 -25.72
CA LEU A 933 -1.15 -16.75 -27.11
C LEU A 933 -2.13 -17.57 -27.97
N GLN A 934 -3.32 -17.00 -28.21
CA GLN A 934 -4.29 -17.49 -29.19
C GLN A 934 -3.91 -16.95 -30.57
N GLN A 935 -2.80 -17.47 -31.09
CA GLN A 935 -2.40 -17.54 -32.50
C GLN A 935 -1.27 -18.56 -32.63
#